data_AF-A0A0P7BI79-F1
#
_entry.id   AF-A0A0P7BI79-F1
#
_cell.length_a   1.000
_cell.length_b   1.000
_cell.length_c   1.000
_cell.angle_alpha   90.00
_cell.angle_beta   90.00
_cell.angle_gamma   90.00
#
_symmetry.space_group_name_H-M   'P 1'
#
loop_
_entity.id
_entity.type
_entity.pdbx_description
1 polymer ?
#
loop_
_entity_poly.entity_id
_entity_poly.type
_entity_poly.pdbx_seq_one_letter_code
_entity_poly.pdbx_strand_id
1 'polypeptide(L)'
;MSESDDIKTLEAKCFCGSVHFTVDIPKSSLPLRTHLCHCSLCRFSLGSPCVFHTNFPEGITPKFVEPSSETNMTPYFAVGVGDSFNFCSTCGCHIAAIGLDKGNWTVATSIFTDYGPETFQIGKHIYSKSVKGGGIAQMLSHVGGRELDVFNPPEDRPDAKLVESEPEVGADGKDRMRAKCHCGGVSFTFPRPTEEVINDEYMSTFVSHVDKTKWHACFDACEDCRLVNGTHVVGWSFIPLALCEPPIKPDLLIGTAKTYRSSPDVLRSFCGTCGATLFFAAEERRPTDRQQVVDIATGVLRAPEGGMAENWLTWRARISWLDSGKRFDGEFIEALQEGMNKYVLEKEASATKDAGTGWTPKDAIDALNSLQTPFDIIEARRKAGIRPDAVSIREMRTYLHRIGYSPADLDRLNVVHVAGTKGKGSTCAFVDSILAQYQRSLAIPGKTGLFTSPHLIAVRERIRINSRPISEALFAKYFFEVWDRLESSVKAEQDTLMAPRPIYARYLTLMSWHVFLQEGVDVAVYETGIGGEYDATNVVERPVASGISTLGIDHVFALGNTVGKIAWHKAGIMKYGSPAFTIEQVPEAAEVLRERAVEKKVSLQVLEIDPRLRAVKIRPDAAFQKRNASLAVALAETALQKLGVSVPPKTDPLPVEFVDGLEKVVWRGRCEVKPEGKVTWHVDGAHTSDSLKVAAKWFNEEISNRPGPRVMIFNQQGRSEAVDFLESIQKAIKREGQPAFDHAIFCTNVTYAATGYKRDFVNRQFDPADIDKMTMQHRFAKKWSSIDPDSTVKVMPTIGHSIDYARQLGEGLPEGESVQAFITGSLHLVGGALGILEKADAL
;
A
#
# COMPACT_ATOMS: atom_id res chain seq x y z
N MET A 1 14.83 9.88 61.71
CA MET A 1 13.50 9.94 61.06
C MET A 1 13.70 9.36 59.68
N SER A 2 13.21 8.15 59.46
CA SER A 2 13.33 7.41 58.21
C SER A 2 12.75 8.24 57.06
N GLU A 3 13.50 8.38 55.97
CA GLU A 3 12.94 8.82 54.68
C GLU A 3 11.72 7.94 54.41
N SER A 4 10.54 8.55 54.33
CA SER A 4 9.37 7.85 53.82
C SER A 4 9.67 7.51 52.38
N ASP A 5 9.96 6.24 52.09
CA ASP A 5 10.00 5.77 50.71
C ASP A 5 8.69 6.22 50.05
N ASP A 6 8.81 7.10 49.05
CA ASP A 6 7.67 7.61 48.32
C ASP A 6 7.06 6.43 47.53
N ILE A 7 5.82 6.04 47.86
CA ILE A 7 5.14 4.85 47.34
C ILE A 7 4.31 5.23 46.11
N LYS A 8 4.29 4.35 45.09
CA LYS A 8 3.31 4.36 44.00
C LYS A 8 2.41 3.13 44.13
N THR A 9 1.11 3.36 44.30
CA THR A 9 0.10 2.29 44.23
C THR A 9 -0.20 1.98 42.76
N LEU A 10 -0.11 0.72 42.38
CA LEU A 10 -0.46 0.22 41.05
C LEU A 10 -1.73 -0.63 41.14
N GLU A 11 -2.67 -0.43 40.23
CA GLU A 11 -3.91 -1.22 40.15
C GLU A 11 -3.84 -2.28 39.04
N ALA A 12 -4.30 -3.49 39.35
CA ALA A 12 -4.35 -4.61 38.41
C ALA A 12 -5.74 -5.29 38.42
N LYS A 13 -6.26 -5.57 37.23
CA LYS A 13 -7.60 -6.13 37.04
C LYS A 13 -7.68 -7.03 35.79
N CYS A 14 -8.26 -8.22 35.94
CA CYS A 14 -8.58 -9.07 34.77
C CYS A 14 -9.86 -8.60 34.07
N PHE A 15 -10.12 -9.08 32.84
CA PHE A 15 -11.26 -8.62 32.04
C PHE A 15 -12.62 -8.69 32.75
N CYS A 16 -12.93 -9.81 33.44
CA CYS A 16 -14.20 -9.96 34.15
C CYS A 16 -14.27 -9.19 35.48
N GLY A 17 -13.16 -8.62 35.93
CA GLY A 17 -13.03 -7.94 37.22
C GLY A 17 -13.08 -8.84 38.45
N SER A 18 -13.22 -10.17 38.30
CA SER A 18 -13.26 -11.10 39.44
C SER A 18 -11.92 -11.17 40.18
N VAL A 19 -10.81 -10.89 39.50
CA VAL A 19 -9.51 -10.68 40.13
C VAL A 19 -9.16 -9.20 39.98
N HIS A 20 -9.10 -8.51 41.10
CA HIS A 20 -8.81 -7.08 41.20
C HIS A 20 -8.00 -6.84 42.48
N PHE A 21 -6.81 -6.26 42.33
CA PHE A 21 -5.97 -5.92 43.47
C PHE A 21 -5.18 -4.63 43.20
N THR A 22 -4.71 -4.02 44.27
CA THR A 22 -3.71 -2.97 44.24
C THR A 22 -2.41 -3.45 44.86
N VAL A 23 -1.29 -2.84 44.51
CA VAL A 23 0.01 -3.13 45.11
C VAL A 23 0.78 -1.83 45.31
N ASP A 24 1.38 -1.67 46.48
CA ASP A 24 2.17 -0.50 46.85
C ASP A 24 3.64 -0.77 46.55
N ILE A 25 4.20 -0.07 45.57
CA ILE A 25 5.60 -0.23 45.12
C ILE A 25 6.42 1.00 45.54
N PRO A 26 7.57 0.84 46.21
CA PRO A 26 8.50 1.94 46.43
C PRO A 26 8.93 2.55 45.09
N LYS A 27 8.83 3.88 44.92
CA LYS A 27 9.23 4.53 43.66
C LYS A 27 10.70 4.29 43.31
N SER A 28 11.56 4.02 44.30
CA SER A 28 12.96 3.60 44.11
C SER A 28 13.12 2.27 43.38
N SER A 29 12.08 1.43 43.34
CA SER A 29 12.04 0.16 42.60
C SER A 29 11.49 0.29 41.18
N LEU A 30 10.99 1.48 40.79
CA LEU A 30 10.43 1.73 39.45
C LEU A 30 11.51 2.23 38.46
N PRO A 31 11.41 1.87 37.17
CA PRO A 31 10.43 0.96 36.58
C PRO A 31 10.73 -0.52 36.91
N LEU A 32 9.67 -1.31 37.12
CA LEU A 32 9.79 -2.76 37.29
C LEU A 32 10.20 -3.41 35.95
N ARG A 33 11.25 -4.23 36.00
CA ARG A 33 11.77 -4.90 34.80
C ARG A 33 10.84 -6.01 34.35
N THR A 34 10.30 -5.87 33.15
CA THR A 34 9.43 -6.87 32.52
C THR A 34 10.26 -7.82 31.67
N HIS A 35 9.97 -9.12 31.78
CA HIS A 35 10.62 -10.19 31.03
C HIS A 35 9.60 -10.92 30.18
N LEU A 36 10.01 -11.30 28.96
CA LEU A 36 9.20 -12.09 28.04
C LEU A 36 9.61 -13.55 28.19
N CYS A 37 8.79 -14.35 28.87
CA CYS A 37 9.07 -15.76 29.11
C CYS A 37 8.50 -16.66 28.03
N HIS A 38 9.39 -17.43 27.39
CA HIS A 38 9.08 -18.32 26.28
C HIS A 38 9.10 -19.80 26.66
N CYS A 39 9.25 -20.14 27.94
CA CYS A 39 9.33 -21.54 28.35
C CYS A 39 8.07 -22.31 27.95
N SER A 40 8.22 -23.62 27.70
CA SER A 40 7.10 -24.44 27.24
C SER A 40 5.95 -24.48 28.25
N LEU A 41 6.26 -24.40 29.55
CA LEU A 41 5.24 -24.27 30.59
C LEU A 41 4.41 -23.00 30.41
N CYS A 42 5.03 -21.81 30.36
CA CYS A 42 4.34 -20.55 30.14
C CYS A 42 3.52 -20.56 28.85
N ARG A 43 4.11 -20.99 27.73
CA ARG A 43 3.43 -21.01 26.42
C ARG A 43 2.18 -21.89 26.44
N PHE A 44 2.32 -23.13 26.91
CA PHE A 44 1.24 -24.13 26.89
C PHE A 44 0.23 -23.98 28.03
N SER A 45 0.58 -23.31 29.13
CA SER A 45 -0.35 -23.04 30.24
C SER A 45 -1.10 -21.73 30.09
N LEU A 46 -0.62 -20.76 29.30
CA LEU A 46 -1.40 -19.58 28.89
C LEU A 46 -2.16 -19.77 27.59
N GLY A 47 -1.64 -20.58 26.66
CA GLY A 47 -2.09 -20.57 25.27
C GLY A 47 -1.65 -19.32 24.50
N SER A 48 -0.57 -18.66 24.93
CA SER A 48 -0.05 -17.44 24.28
C SER A 48 1.39 -17.65 23.82
N PRO A 49 1.92 -16.86 22.86
CA PRO A 49 3.28 -17.05 22.35
C PRO A 49 4.36 -16.91 23.43
N CYS A 50 4.13 -16.01 24.39
CA CYS A 50 4.96 -15.80 25.57
C CYS A 50 4.15 -15.11 26.68
N VAL A 51 4.74 -15.02 27.88
CA VAL A 51 4.20 -14.27 29.04
C VAL A 51 5.04 -13.02 29.27
N PHE A 52 4.38 -11.91 29.61
CA PHE A 52 5.02 -10.65 30.00
C PHE A 52 4.89 -10.51 31.51
N HIS A 53 5.97 -10.75 32.24
CA HIS A 53 5.93 -10.75 33.69
C HIS A 53 7.01 -9.89 34.35
N THR A 54 6.75 -9.48 35.58
CA THR A 54 7.74 -8.84 36.44
C THR A 54 7.65 -9.39 37.84
N ASN A 55 8.77 -9.36 38.58
CA ASN A 55 8.77 -9.73 39.99
C ASN A 55 8.46 -8.51 40.82
N PHE A 56 7.58 -8.66 41.81
CA PHE A 56 7.50 -7.66 42.88
C PHE A 56 8.78 -7.68 43.72
N PRO A 57 9.17 -6.51 44.29
CA PRO A 57 10.21 -6.47 45.32
C PRO A 57 9.90 -7.42 46.48
N GLU A 58 10.95 -7.93 47.12
CA GLU A 58 10.83 -8.90 48.20
C GLU A 58 9.93 -8.39 49.33
N GLY A 59 9.02 -9.24 49.80
CA GLY A 59 8.07 -8.92 50.87
C GLY A 59 6.84 -8.11 50.44
N ILE A 60 6.75 -7.67 49.18
CA ILE A 60 5.57 -6.98 48.65
C ILE A 60 4.53 -7.99 48.17
N THR A 61 3.32 -7.87 48.70
CA THR A 61 2.16 -8.71 48.34
C THR A 61 0.98 -7.83 47.92
N PRO A 62 0.11 -8.32 47.01
CA PRO A 62 -1.04 -7.56 46.56
C PRO A 62 -2.14 -7.45 47.62
N LYS A 63 -2.85 -6.32 47.60
CA LYS A 63 -4.04 -6.04 48.40
C LYS A 63 -5.28 -6.19 47.52
N PHE A 64 -6.03 -7.27 47.69
CA PHE A 64 -7.24 -7.49 46.91
C PHE A 64 -8.32 -6.45 47.23
N VAL A 65 -8.99 -5.96 46.17
CA VAL A 65 -10.08 -4.98 46.28
C VAL A 65 -11.40 -5.72 46.33
N GLU A 66 -12.19 -5.56 47.40
CA GLU A 66 -13.46 -6.27 47.56
C GLU A 66 -14.41 -6.05 46.35
N PRO A 67 -15.11 -7.10 45.89
CA PRO A 67 -15.24 -8.44 46.47
C PRO A 67 -14.15 -9.44 46.03
N SER A 68 -13.09 -8.99 45.36
CA SER A 68 -11.98 -9.86 44.94
C SER A 68 -11.19 -10.37 46.15
N SER A 69 -10.67 -11.58 46.04
CA SER A 69 -9.79 -12.24 47.00
C SER A 69 -8.89 -13.25 46.30
N GLU A 70 -7.94 -13.84 47.02
CA GLU A 70 -7.08 -14.90 46.48
C GLU A 70 -7.89 -16.11 45.97
N THR A 71 -9.08 -16.37 46.54
CA THR A 71 -9.96 -17.50 46.14
C THR A 71 -10.58 -17.32 44.75
N ASN A 72 -10.55 -16.11 44.19
CA ASN A 72 -10.96 -15.85 42.81
C ASN A 72 -9.94 -16.33 41.77
N MET A 73 -8.77 -16.79 42.22
CA MET A 73 -7.76 -17.43 41.39
C MET A 73 -7.76 -18.94 41.58
N THR A 74 -7.45 -19.67 40.51
CA THR A 74 -7.18 -21.11 40.53
C THR A 74 -5.67 -21.32 40.39
N PRO A 75 -4.99 -21.99 41.35
CA PRO A 75 -3.58 -22.33 41.23
C PRO A 75 -3.39 -23.58 40.39
N TYR A 76 -2.41 -23.55 39.49
CA TYR A 76 -1.92 -24.72 38.75
C TYR A 76 -0.47 -25.04 39.15
N PHE A 77 -0.23 -26.28 39.57
CA PHE A 77 1.09 -26.76 40.00
C PHE A 77 1.69 -27.65 38.91
N ALA A 78 2.72 -27.16 38.23
CA ALA A 78 3.47 -27.96 37.27
C ALA A 78 4.51 -28.84 37.98
N VAL A 79 4.67 -30.07 37.51
CA VAL A 79 5.61 -31.03 38.09
C VAL A 79 7.04 -30.47 38.00
N GLY A 80 7.75 -30.45 39.13
CA GLY A 80 9.15 -30.00 39.18
C GLY A 80 9.35 -28.49 39.18
N VAL A 81 8.29 -27.70 39.34
CA VAL A 81 8.36 -26.23 39.43
C VAL A 81 8.00 -25.78 40.84
N GLY A 82 8.80 -24.88 41.41
CA GLY A 82 8.66 -24.37 42.78
C GLY A 82 7.62 -23.27 42.96
N ASP A 83 6.80 -23.00 41.94
CA ASP A 83 5.81 -21.92 41.91
C ASP A 83 4.46 -22.45 41.43
N SER A 84 3.39 -21.81 41.88
CA SER A 84 2.02 -22.02 41.40
C SER A 84 1.68 -21.00 40.31
N PHE A 85 1.09 -21.45 39.21
CA PHE A 85 0.61 -20.57 38.12
C PHE A 85 -0.86 -20.26 38.36
N ASN A 86 -1.15 -19.02 38.73
CA ASN A 86 -2.46 -18.58 39.15
C ASN A 86 -3.18 -17.85 38.01
N PHE A 87 -4.43 -18.23 37.77
CA PHE A 87 -5.28 -17.62 36.77
C PHE A 87 -6.68 -17.36 37.33
N CYS A 88 -7.41 -16.40 36.76
CA CYS A 88 -8.76 -16.09 37.18
C CYS A 88 -9.70 -17.28 36.97
N SER A 89 -10.38 -17.72 38.03
CA SER A 89 -11.30 -18.87 38.03
C SER A 89 -12.50 -18.68 37.09
N THR A 90 -12.81 -17.43 36.73
CA THR A 90 -13.97 -17.05 35.91
C THR A 90 -13.62 -16.92 34.42
N CYS A 91 -12.63 -16.08 34.08
CA CYS A 91 -12.31 -15.78 32.67
C CYS A 91 -11.04 -16.45 32.15
N GLY A 92 -10.27 -17.15 32.99
CA GLY A 92 -9.03 -17.83 32.58
C GLY A 92 -7.78 -16.94 32.52
N CYS A 93 -7.91 -15.63 32.76
CA CYS A 93 -6.78 -14.69 32.70
C CYS A 93 -5.63 -15.11 33.60
N HIS A 94 -4.43 -15.23 33.02
CA HIS A 94 -3.23 -15.42 33.81
C HIS A 94 -2.96 -14.19 34.68
N ILE A 95 -2.68 -14.41 35.96
CA ILE A 95 -2.46 -13.35 36.94
C ILE A 95 -1.00 -13.30 37.37
N ALA A 96 -0.48 -14.41 37.89
CA ALA A 96 0.87 -14.47 38.43
C ALA A 96 1.39 -15.91 38.56
N ALA A 97 2.71 -16.09 38.55
CA ALA A 97 3.35 -17.19 39.23
C ALA A 97 3.66 -16.77 40.67
N ILE A 98 3.29 -17.61 41.65
CA ILE A 98 3.43 -17.32 43.08
C ILE A 98 4.25 -18.44 43.72
N GLY A 99 5.34 -18.07 44.39
CA GLY A 99 6.17 -18.99 45.15
C GLY A 99 5.39 -19.75 46.21
N LEU A 100 5.82 -20.98 46.54
CA LEU A 100 5.10 -21.83 47.50
C LEU A 100 5.01 -21.22 48.92
N ASP A 101 5.94 -20.35 49.29
CA ASP A 101 5.94 -19.57 50.52
C ASP A 101 5.03 -18.32 50.46
N LYS A 102 4.43 -18.04 49.30
CA LYS A 102 3.64 -16.85 48.96
C LYS A 102 4.38 -15.52 49.08
N GLY A 103 5.71 -15.54 49.27
CA GLY A 103 6.55 -14.35 49.41
C GLY A 103 6.97 -13.74 48.08
N ASN A 104 7.04 -14.56 47.02
CA ASN A 104 7.50 -14.15 45.70
C ASN A 104 6.35 -14.14 44.69
N TRP A 105 6.11 -12.97 44.09
CA TRP A 105 5.07 -12.77 43.08
C TRP A 105 5.69 -12.33 41.75
N THR A 106 5.55 -13.19 40.76
CA THR A 106 5.91 -12.91 39.37
C THR A 106 4.62 -12.65 38.59
N VAL A 107 4.23 -11.39 38.49
CA VAL A 107 2.91 -10.97 37.99
C VAL A 107 2.90 -10.68 36.51
N ALA A 108 1.77 -10.94 35.85
CA ALA A 108 1.52 -10.54 34.48
C ALA A 108 1.38 -9.01 34.41
N THR A 109 2.20 -8.32 33.61
CA THR A 109 2.13 -6.85 33.52
C THR A 109 0.96 -6.37 32.65
N SER A 110 0.39 -7.29 31.87
CA SER A 110 -0.77 -7.11 31.00
C SER A 110 -2.06 -6.71 31.70
N ILE A 111 -2.20 -6.96 33.01
CA ILE A 111 -3.44 -6.70 33.76
C ILE A 111 -3.44 -5.37 34.51
N PHE A 112 -2.34 -4.62 34.47
CA PHE A 112 -2.25 -3.33 35.15
C PHE A 112 -2.91 -2.22 34.33
N THR A 113 -3.56 -1.29 35.03
CA THR A 113 -4.15 -0.08 34.45
C THR A 113 -3.10 1.02 34.28
N ASP A 114 -2.21 1.17 35.27
CA ASP A 114 -1.09 2.12 35.26
C ASP A 114 0.14 1.57 34.52
N TYR A 115 0.00 1.34 33.21
CA TYR A 115 1.08 0.85 32.38
C TYR A 115 1.80 1.98 31.61
N GLY A 116 3.13 1.89 31.54
CA GLY A 116 3.97 2.83 30.81
C GLY A 116 5.45 2.63 31.16
N PRO A 117 6.38 3.24 30.39
CA PRO A 117 7.83 3.04 30.55
C PRO A 117 8.38 3.46 31.92
N GLU A 118 7.66 4.32 32.65
CA GLU A 118 7.98 4.73 34.02
C GLU A 118 7.56 3.69 35.08
N THR A 119 6.58 2.82 34.78
CA THR A 119 6.12 1.78 35.71
C THR A 119 6.71 0.42 35.35
N PHE A 120 6.66 0.04 34.08
CA PHE A 120 7.09 -1.25 33.57
C PHE A 120 8.01 -1.05 32.38
N GLN A 121 9.15 -1.75 32.39
CA GLN A 121 10.11 -1.65 31.30
C GLN A 121 10.48 -3.03 30.78
N ILE A 122 10.07 -3.33 29.55
CA ILE A 122 10.51 -4.53 28.84
C ILE A 122 12.03 -4.45 28.63
N GLY A 123 12.73 -5.50 29.05
CA GLY A 123 14.20 -5.52 29.02
C GLY A 123 14.84 -6.79 28.49
N LYS A 124 14.16 -7.94 28.55
CA LYS A 124 14.78 -9.21 28.14
C LYS A 124 13.79 -10.25 27.66
N HIS A 125 14.25 -11.12 26.77
CA HIS A 125 13.69 -12.44 26.55
C HIS A 125 14.32 -13.45 27.51
N ILE A 126 13.49 -14.31 28.09
CA ILE A 126 13.94 -15.44 28.90
C ILE A 126 13.41 -16.76 28.35
N TYR A 127 14.22 -17.82 28.40
CA TYR A 127 13.84 -19.16 27.91
C TYR A 127 13.53 -19.22 26.40
N SER A 128 14.07 -18.30 25.58
CA SER A 128 13.85 -18.29 24.13
C SER A 128 14.32 -19.57 23.43
N LYS A 129 15.31 -20.29 23.98
CA LYS A 129 15.77 -21.60 23.49
C LYS A 129 14.81 -22.75 23.80
N SER A 130 13.87 -22.56 24.72
CA SER A 130 12.81 -23.55 25.03
C SER A 130 11.68 -23.55 23.98
N VAL A 131 11.85 -22.79 22.89
CA VAL A 131 10.98 -22.77 21.71
C VAL A 131 11.83 -23.01 20.48
N LYS A 132 11.55 -24.09 19.76
CA LYS A 132 12.20 -24.36 18.47
C LYS A 132 11.85 -23.24 17.49
N GLY A 133 12.88 -22.70 16.83
CA GLY A 133 12.74 -21.52 15.98
C GLY A 133 12.40 -20.24 16.75
N GLY A 134 12.69 -20.13 18.05
CA GLY A 134 12.65 -18.89 18.85
C GLY A 134 11.29 -18.20 19.05
N GLY A 135 10.26 -18.55 18.28
CA GLY A 135 8.93 -17.95 18.36
C GLY A 135 8.97 -16.42 18.17
N ILE A 136 8.17 -15.71 18.96
CA ILE A 136 8.06 -14.24 18.91
C ILE A 136 9.39 -13.53 19.24
N ALA A 137 10.34 -14.19 19.92
CA ALA A 137 11.66 -13.61 20.20
C ALA A 137 12.47 -13.30 18.94
N GLN A 138 12.26 -14.04 17.84
CA GLN A 138 12.96 -13.77 16.58
C GLN A 138 12.52 -12.46 15.93
N MET A 139 11.30 -12.02 16.25
CA MET A 139 10.69 -10.82 15.68
C MET A 139 10.90 -9.59 16.57
N LEU A 140 11.30 -9.76 17.83
CA LEU A 140 11.35 -8.67 18.80
C LEU A 140 12.76 -8.46 19.36
N SER A 141 13.68 -7.96 18.54
CA SER A 141 15.06 -7.72 18.99
C SER A 141 15.23 -6.49 19.87
N HIS A 142 14.31 -5.52 19.79
CA HIS A 142 14.38 -4.26 20.55
C HIS A 142 12.99 -3.77 20.94
N VAL A 143 12.90 -2.88 21.92
CA VAL A 143 11.69 -2.13 22.31
C VAL A 143 12.09 -0.70 22.67
N GLY A 144 11.42 0.31 22.12
CA GLY A 144 11.72 1.71 22.42
C GLY A 144 13.18 2.12 22.10
N GLY A 145 13.73 1.59 21.00
CA GLY A 145 15.13 1.80 20.60
C GLY A 145 16.19 1.09 21.46
N ARG A 146 15.79 0.25 22.42
CA ARG A 146 16.69 -0.51 23.30
C ARG A 146 16.69 -1.98 22.90
N GLU A 147 17.86 -2.57 22.68
CA GLU A 147 17.96 -4.01 22.44
C GLU A 147 17.50 -4.81 23.66
N LEU A 148 16.85 -5.95 23.41
CA LEU A 148 16.42 -6.86 24.46
C LEU A 148 17.52 -7.87 24.76
N ASP A 149 17.90 -7.98 26.03
CA ASP A 149 18.82 -9.03 26.46
C ASP A 149 18.18 -10.41 26.29
N VAL A 150 19.00 -11.44 26.10
CA VAL A 150 18.53 -12.82 26.00
C VAL A 150 19.17 -13.66 27.10
N PHE A 151 18.34 -14.18 28.01
CA PHE A 151 18.77 -15.11 29.04
C PHE A 151 18.16 -16.49 28.83
N ASN A 152 18.99 -17.53 28.83
CA ASN A 152 18.54 -18.92 28.82
C ASN A 152 19.26 -19.67 29.96
N PRO A 153 18.53 -20.37 30.83
CA PRO A 153 19.16 -21.21 31.83
C PRO A 153 19.85 -22.43 31.18
N PRO A 154 20.69 -23.15 31.95
CA PRO A 154 21.26 -24.43 31.53
C PRO A 154 20.20 -25.42 31.02
N GLU A 155 20.54 -26.19 29.99
CA GLU A 155 19.59 -27.09 29.29
C GLU A 155 19.13 -28.28 30.13
N ASP A 156 19.84 -28.59 31.23
CA ASP A 156 19.51 -29.66 32.18
C ASP A 156 18.40 -29.26 33.18
N ARG A 157 18.05 -27.97 33.26
CA ARG A 157 16.95 -27.50 34.12
C ARG A 157 15.59 -27.94 33.52
N PRO A 158 14.68 -28.58 34.29
CA PRO A 158 13.44 -29.16 33.73
C PRO A 158 12.51 -28.18 33.00
N ASP A 159 12.45 -26.92 33.45
CA ASP A 159 11.66 -25.84 32.86
C ASP A 159 12.35 -25.17 31.65
N ALA A 160 13.64 -25.40 31.44
CA ALA A 160 14.41 -24.97 30.28
C ALA A 160 14.29 -25.90 29.08
N LYS A 161 13.92 -27.17 29.33
CA LYS A 161 13.87 -28.21 28.32
C LYS A 161 12.89 -27.86 27.20
N LEU A 162 13.38 -27.94 25.96
CA LEU A 162 12.53 -27.87 24.78
C LEU A 162 11.55 -29.04 24.78
N VAL A 163 10.26 -28.74 24.69
CA VAL A 163 9.23 -29.78 24.50
C VAL A 163 9.08 -30.01 23.00
N GLU A 164 9.67 -31.10 22.52
CA GLU A 164 9.54 -31.54 21.13
C GLU A 164 8.12 -32.03 20.84
N SER A 165 7.74 -31.96 19.57
CA SER A 165 6.44 -32.42 19.08
C SER A 165 6.68 -33.27 17.84
N GLU A 166 6.01 -34.41 17.78
CA GLU A 166 6.09 -35.33 16.65
C GLU A 166 5.00 -35.00 15.61
N PRO A 167 5.26 -35.24 14.32
CA PRO A 167 4.21 -35.20 13.30
C PRO A 167 3.08 -36.16 13.65
N GLU A 168 1.84 -35.72 13.50
CA GLU A 168 0.65 -36.54 13.74
C GLU A 168 -0.11 -36.75 12.42
N VAL A 169 -0.65 -37.95 12.24
CA VAL A 169 -1.42 -38.34 11.05
C VAL A 169 -2.76 -38.89 11.51
N GLY A 170 -3.85 -38.44 10.89
CA GLY A 170 -5.20 -38.88 11.18
C GLY A 170 -5.49 -40.29 10.66
N ALA A 171 -6.66 -40.83 11.02
CA ALA A 171 -7.10 -42.16 10.56
C ALA A 171 -7.26 -42.25 9.03
N ASP A 172 -7.38 -41.10 8.35
CA ASP A 172 -7.45 -40.96 6.89
C ASP A 172 -6.08 -40.91 6.20
N GLY A 173 -4.98 -41.04 6.96
CA GLY A 173 -3.62 -40.98 6.44
C GLY A 173 -3.12 -39.57 6.12
N LYS A 174 -3.87 -38.52 6.48
CA LYS A 174 -3.48 -37.11 6.26
C LYS A 174 -2.96 -36.47 7.54
N ASP A 175 -2.03 -35.53 7.40
CA ASP A 175 -1.45 -34.78 8.51
C ASP A 175 -2.53 -34.18 9.44
N ARG A 176 -2.22 -34.09 10.73
CA ARG A 176 -3.02 -33.42 11.77
C ARG A 176 -2.16 -32.47 12.61
N MET A 177 -2.67 -31.28 12.87
CA MET A 177 -2.08 -30.35 13.82
C MET A 177 -2.68 -30.59 15.20
N ARG A 178 -1.84 -30.91 16.18
CA ARG A 178 -2.24 -31.11 17.57
C ARG A 178 -2.31 -29.78 18.32
N ALA A 179 -3.46 -29.49 18.91
CA ALA A 179 -3.65 -28.44 19.90
C ALA A 179 -3.81 -29.07 21.29
N LYS A 180 -2.94 -28.73 22.24
CA LYS A 180 -2.91 -29.33 23.59
C LYS A 180 -2.46 -28.31 24.64
N CYS A 181 -3.18 -28.17 25.74
CA CYS A 181 -2.72 -27.35 26.87
C CYS A 181 -1.62 -28.07 27.69
N HIS A 182 -0.93 -27.37 28.59
CA HIS A 182 0.18 -27.95 29.36
C HIS A 182 -0.22 -29.20 30.17
N CYS A 183 -1.32 -29.12 30.91
CA CYS A 183 -1.79 -30.24 31.75
C CYS A 183 -2.37 -31.42 30.95
N GLY A 184 -2.59 -31.25 29.63
CA GLY A 184 -3.23 -32.26 28.79
C GLY A 184 -4.73 -32.44 29.01
N GLY A 185 -5.37 -31.69 29.93
CA GLY A 185 -6.81 -31.74 30.18
C GLY A 185 -7.66 -31.30 28.98
N VAL A 186 -7.09 -30.53 28.06
CA VAL A 186 -7.65 -30.23 26.74
C VAL A 186 -6.65 -30.62 25.66
N SER A 187 -7.10 -31.45 24.72
CA SER A 187 -6.31 -31.96 23.59
C SER A 187 -7.23 -32.31 22.42
N PHE A 188 -6.95 -31.78 21.24
CA PHE A 188 -7.67 -32.08 20.00
C PHE A 188 -6.75 -31.87 18.79
N THR A 189 -7.19 -32.26 17.60
CA THR A 189 -6.48 -32.04 16.34
C THR A 189 -7.34 -31.30 15.33
N PHE A 190 -6.72 -30.72 14.31
CA PHE A 190 -7.41 -30.26 13.11
C PHE A 190 -6.56 -30.56 11.85
N PRO A 191 -7.19 -30.80 10.69
CA PRO A 191 -6.50 -31.07 9.44
C PRO A 191 -6.02 -29.79 8.75
N ARG A 192 -5.28 -29.95 7.66
CA ARG A 192 -5.03 -28.88 6.67
C ARG A 192 -6.35 -28.46 6.00
N PRO A 193 -6.42 -27.29 5.34
CA PRO A 193 -7.59 -26.89 4.56
C PRO A 193 -7.99 -28.00 3.57
N THR A 194 -9.26 -28.40 3.61
CA THR A 194 -9.81 -29.40 2.70
C THR A 194 -10.25 -28.73 1.39
N GLU A 195 -10.47 -29.51 0.32
CA GLU A 195 -11.03 -28.97 -0.92
C GLU A 195 -12.40 -28.32 -0.70
N GLU A 196 -13.23 -28.87 0.20
CA GLU A 196 -14.51 -28.28 0.58
C GLU A 196 -14.34 -26.88 1.16
N VAL A 197 -13.37 -26.69 2.06
CA VAL A 197 -13.05 -25.38 2.62
C VAL A 197 -12.52 -24.42 1.56
N ILE A 198 -11.65 -24.89 0.68
CA ILE A 198 -11.02 -24.05 -0.36
C ILE A 198 -12.07 -23.58 -1.38
N ASN A 199 -13.07 -24.42 -1.67
CA ASN A 199 -14.13 -24.12 -2.63
C ASN A 199 -15.33 -23.38 -2.01
N ASP A 200 -15.42 -23.29 -0.68
CA ASP A 200 -16.45 -22.53 0.03
C ASP A 200 -16.13 -21.02 0.05
N GLU A 201 -17.09 -20.20 -0.39
CA GLU A 201 -16.92 -18.75 -0.53
C GLU A 201 -16.53 -18.05 0.79
N TYR A 202 -17.06 -18.51 1.92
CA TYR A 202 -16.82 -17.92 3.23
C TYR A 202 -15.58 -18.50 3.89
N MET A 203 -15.48 -19.82 3.98
CA MET A 203 -14.39 -20.50 4.71
C MET A 203 -13.03 -20.32 4.01
N SER A 204 -13.01 -20.20 2.69
CA SER A 204 -11.77 -19.98 1.92
C SER A 204 -11.05 -18.68 2.28
N THR A 205 -11.75 -17.69 2.88
CA THR A 205 -11.15 -16.43 3.34
C THR A 205 -10.20 -16.59 4.54
N PHE A 206 -10.27 -17.73 5.23
CA PHE A 206 -9.39 -18.09 6.35
C PHE A 206 -8.24 -19.02 5.95
N VAL A 207 -8.21 -19.42 4.67
CA VAL A 207 -7.10 -20.18 4.08
C VAL A 207 -6.06 -19.22 3.55
N SER A 208 -4.79 -19.59 3.65
CA SER A 208 -3.69 -18.77 3.18
C SER A 208 -3.83 -18.39 1.69
N HIS A 209 -3.49 -17.14 1.39
CA HIS A 209 -3.49 -16.61 0.02
C HIS A 209 -2.23 -17.03 -0.76
N VAL A 210 -1.16 -17.45 -0.07
CA VAL A 210 0.10 -17.91 -0.70
C VAL A 210 0.20 -19.43 -0.80
N ASP A 211 -0.36 -20.17 0.17
CA ASP A 211 -0.26 -21.63 0.23
C ASP A 211 -1.59 -22.23 0.68
N LYS A 212 -2.33 -22.84 -0.24
CA LYS A 212 -3.66 -23.41 0.04
C LYS A 212 -3.64 -24.59 1.02
N THR A 213 -2.47 -25.08 1.42
CA THR A 213 -2.33 -26.12 2.46
C THR A 213 -2.20 -25.56 3.89
N LYS A 214 -2.23 -24.23 4.06
CA LYS A 214 -2.02 -23.53 5.34
C LYS A 214 -3.23 -22.67 5.73
N TRP A 215 -3.43 -22.55 7.04
CA TRP A 215 -4.43 -21.67 7.66
C TRP A 215 -3.86 -20.28 7.92
N HIS A 216 -4.71 -19.26 7.98
CA HIS A 216 -4.27 -17.93 8.40
C HIS A 216 -4.03 -17.87 9.91
N ALA A 217 -3.03 -17.07 10.29
CA ALA A 217 -2.77 -16.70 11.67
C ALA A 217 -2.46 -15.20 11.81
N CYS A 218 -2.70 -14.62 12.98
CA CYS A 218 -2.28 -13.25 13.29
C CYS A 218 -1.99 -13.08 14.78
N PHE A 219 -1.24 -12.02 15.09
CA PHE A 219 -1.18 -11.49 16.45
C PHE A 219 -2.31 -10.49 16.69
N ASP A 220 -2.89 -10.51 17.89
CA ASP A 220 -3.96 -9.63 18.34
C ASP A 220 -3.53 -8.94 19.64
N ALA A 221 -3.62 -7.60 19.64
CA ALA A 221 -3.26 -6.72 20.73
C ALA A 221 -4.46 -5.92 21.27
N CYS A 222 -5.70 -6.37 21.05
CA CYS A 222 -6.87 -5.73 21.63
C CYS A 222 -6.87 -5.83 23.17
N GLU A 223 -7.48 -4.84 23.80
CA GLU A 223 -7.62 -4.76 25.24
C GLU A 223 -8.33 -5.99 25.84
N ASP A 224 -9.40 -6.46 25.20
CA ASP A 224 -10.14 -7.65 25.65
C ASP A 224 -9.25 -8.90 25.66
N CYS A 225 -8.54 -9.19 24.57
CA CYS A 225 -7.63 -10.33 24.49
C CYS A 225 -6.49 -10.20 25.50
N ARG A 226 -5.94 -8.99 25.69
CA ARG A 226 -4.93 -8.71 26.70
C ARG A 226 -5.40 -9.08 28.11
N LEU A 227 -6.56 -8.56 28.50
CA LEU A 227 -7.13 -8.70 29.85
C LEU A 227 -7.79 -10.06 30.10
N VAL A 228 -8.18 -10.79 29.06
CA VAL A 228 -8.70 -12.17 29.18
C VAL A 228 -7.56 -13.18 29.25
N ASN A 229 -6.44 -12.95 28.58
CA ASN A 229 -5.37 -13.95 28.50
C ASN A 229 -4.26 -13.68 29.53
N GLY A 230 -4.10 -12.44 29.98
CA GLY A 230 -2.99 -12.06 30.85
C GLY A 230 -1.66 -11.93 30.09
N THR A 231 -1.70 -11.50 28.83
CA THR A 231 -0.48 -11.24 28.03
C THR A 231 -0.66 -9.98 27.16
N HIS A 232 0.42 -9.36 26.70
CA HIS A 232 0.32 -8.15 25.86
C HIS A 232 -0.16 -8.46 24.44
N VAL A 233 0.08 -9.69 23.98
CA VAL A 233 -0.28 -10.13 22.62
C VAL A 233 -0.59 -11.62 22.62
N VAL A 234 -1.66 -12.01 21.92
CA VAL A 234 -2.03 -13.41 21.68
C VAL A 234 -1.92 -13.73 20.19
N GLY A 235 -1.53 -14.96 19.86
CA GLY A 235 -1.59 -15.46 18.49
C GLY A 235 -2.87 -16.28 18.28
N TRP A 236 -3.57 -16.01 17.17
CA TRP A 236 -4.77 -16.72 16.76
C TRP A 236 -4.55 -17.39 15.40
N SER A 237 -5.11 -18.59 15.23
CA SER A 237 -5.30 -19.25 13.93
C SER A 237 -6.78 -19.52 13.69
N PHE A 238 -7.26 -19.37 12.46
CA PHE A 238 -8.70 -19.37 12.15
C PHE A 238 -9.13 -20.69 11.52
N ILE A 239 -9.86 -21.51 12.28
CA ILE A 239 -10.18 -22.90 11.90
C ILE A 239 -11.69 -23.12 11.96
N PRO A 240 -12.32 -23.68 10.91
CA PRO A 240 -13.69 -24.17 11.00
C PRO A 240 -13.84 -25.23 12.10
N LEU A 241 -14.71 -24.97 13.08
CA LEU A 241 -14.85 -25.80 14.28
C LEU A 241 -15.24 -27.25 13.94
N ALA A 242 -15.99 -27.43 12.85
CA ALA A 242 -16.42 -28.74 12.36
C ALA A 242 -15.25 -29.65 11.93
N LEU A 243 -14.05 -29.10 11.70
CA LEU A 243 -12.86 -29.87 11.33
C LEU A 243 -12.06 -30.35 12.55
N CYS A 244 -12.41 -29.92 13.76
CA CYS A 244 -11.72 -30.33 14.97
C CYS A 244 -12.06 -31.78 15.34
N GLU A 245 -11.06 -32.55 15.75
CA GLU A 245 -11.15 -33.96 16.14
C GLU A 245 -10.65 -34.15 17.59
N PRO A 246 -11.46 -34.72 18.51
CA PRO A 246 -12.86 -35.12 18.32
C PRO A 246 -13.77 -33.90 18.06
N PRO A 247 -14.98 -34.11 17.47
CA PRO A 247 -15.89 -33.01 17.17
C PRO A 247 -16.19 -32.14 18.39
N ILE A 248 -16.01 -30.82 18.22
CA ILE A 248 -16.26 -29.81 19.25
C ILE A 248 -17.56 -29.09 18.91
N LYS A 249 -18.46 -28.96 19.89
CA LYS A 249 -19.73 -28.26 19.71
C LYS A 249 -19.56 -26.75 19.82
N PRO A 250 -20.52 -25.93 19.34
CA PRO A 250 -20.47 -24.47 19.43
C PRO A 250 -20.34 -23.90 20.85
N ASP A 251 -20.57 -24.70 21.89
CA ASP A 251 -20.33 -24.35 23.30
C ASP A 251 -18.84 -24.39 23.69
N LEU A 252 -17.95 -24.85 22.79
CA LEU A 252 -16.49 -24.94 22.93
C LEU A 252 -16.02 -25.78 24.13
N LEU A 253 -16.89 -26.68 24.63
CA LEU A 253 -16.56 -27.59 25.71
C LEU A 253 -15.84 -28.82 25.18
N ILE A 254 -14.61 -29.04 25.66
CA ILE A 254 -13.81 -30.23 25.38
C ILE A 254 -12.86 -30.50 26.55
N GLY A 255 -12.84 -31.74 27.04
CA GLY A 255 -12.00 -32.13 28.17
C GLY A 255 -12.30 -31.28 29.42
N THR A 256 -11.28 -30.60 29.96
CA THR A 256 -11.42 -29.71 31.12
C THR A 256 -11.72 -28.25 30.74
N ALA A 257 -12.02 -27.95 29.48
CA ALA A 257 -12.33 -26.59 29.04
C ALA A 257 -13.54 -26.00 29.78
N LYS A 258 -13.42 -24.74 30.17
CA LYS A 258 -14.50 -23.88 30.67
C LYS A 258 -14.72 -22.76 29.67
N THR A 259 -15.94 -22.27 29.58
CA THR A 259 -16.27 -21.12 28.72
C THR A 259 -16.71 -19.91 29.51
N TYR A 260 -16.40 -18.75 28.95
CA TYR A 260 -16.73 -17.44 29.49
C TYR A 260 -17.26 -16.56 28.36
N ARG A 261 -18.44 -15.98 28.57
CA ARG A 261 -19.05 -15.05 27.61
C ARG A 261 -18.55 -13.63 27.92
N SER A 262 -17.61 -13.12 27.12
CA SER A 262 -17.02 -11.79 27.34
C SER A 262 -17.92 -10.64 26.86
N SER A 263 -18.84 -10.93 25.94
CA SER A 263 -19.91 -10.03 25.49
C SER A 263 -21.07 -10.88 24.95
N PRO A 264 -22.27 -10.33 24.68
CA PRO A 264 -23.41 -11.11 24.19
C PRO A 264 -23.07 -12.03 23.01
N ASP A 265 -22.22 -11.57 22.08
CA ASP A 265 -21.90 -12.27 20.83
C ASP A 265 -20.53 -12.95 20.84
N VAL A 266 -19.81 -12.95 21.97
CA VAL A 266 -18.46 -13.52 22.05
C VAL A 266 -18.35 -14.57 23.16
N LEU A 267 -17.99 -15.78 22.76
CA LEU A 267 -17.67 -16.90 23.64
C LEU A 267 -16.17 -17.20 23.62
N ARG A 268 -15.56 -17.25 24.80
CA ARG A 268 -14.14 -17.59 24.97
C ARG A 268 -14.01 -18.88 25.76
N SER A 269 -12.95 -19.63 25.53
CA SER A 269 -12.70 -20.90 26.20
C SER A 269 -11.28 -20.98 26.74
N PHE A 270 -11.14 -21.54 27.94
CA PHE A 270 -9.85 -21.79 28.60
C PHE A 270 -9.84 -23.13 29.32
N CYS A 271 -8.66 -23.71 29.53
CA CYS A 271 -8.53 -24.96 30.28
C CYS A 271 -8.80 -24.71 31.77
N GLY A 272 -9.81 -25.37 32.34
CA GLY A 272 -10.20 -25.23 33.74
C GLY A 272 -9.17 -25.76 34.74
N THR A 273 -8.12 -26.44 34.29
CA THR A 273 -7.04 -26.98 35.14
C THR A 273 -5.81 -26.09 35.15
N CYS A 274 -5.33 -25.66 33.98
CA CYS A 274 -4.08 -24.88 33.88
C CYS A 274 -4.25 -23.44 33.38
N GLY A 275 -5.47 -23.01 33.08
CA GLY A 275 -5.77 -21.63 32.65
C GLY A 275 -5.51 -21.34 31.17
N ALA A 276 -5.04 -22.32 30.39
CA ALA A 276 -4.64 -22.07 29.00
C ALA A 276 -5.79 -21.58 28.15
N THR A 277 -5.62 -20.45 27.48
CA THR A 277 -6.52 -19.93 26.46
C THR A 277 -6.59 -20.93 25.31
N LEU A 278 -7.80 -21.22 24.83
CA LEU A 278 -8.05 -22.23 23.80
C LEU A 278 -8.71 -21.64 22.58
N PHE A 279 -9.90 -21.06 22.78
CA PHE A 279 -10.77 -20.61 21.69
C PHE A 279 -11.29 -19.21 21.93
N PHE A 280 -11.45 -18.47 20.83
CA PHE A 280 -12.33 -17.32 20.73
C PHE A 280 -13.34 -17.58 19.61
N ALA A 281 -14.63 -17.38 19.87
CA ALA A 281 -15.69 -17.51 18.90
C ALA A 281 -16.60 -16.28 18.97
N ALA A 282 -16.89 -15.70 17.81
CA ALA A 282 -17.82 -14.58 17.67
C ALA A 282 -19.01 -15.01 16.81
N GLU A 283 -20.21 -14.57 17.15
CA GLU A 283 -21.45 -14.95 16.43
C GLU A 283 -21.40 -14.49 14.97
N GLU A 284 -20.74 -13.36 14.67
CA GLU A 284 -20.48 -12.90 13.31
C GLU A 284 -19.67 -13.88 12.45
N ARG A 285 -18.93 -14.82 13.06
CA ARG A 285 -18.16 -15.87 12.36
C ARG A 285 -18.87 -17.22 12.31
N ARG A 286 -20.20 -17.19 12.42
CA ARG A 286 -21.06 -18.37 12.32
C ARG A 286 -22.22 -18.13 11.35
N PRO A 287 -21.97 -18.06 10.03
CA PRO A 287 -23.06 -17.95 9.06
C PRO A 287 -24.02 -19.15 9.14
N THR A 288 -23.46 -20.34 9.38
CA THR A 288 -24.18 -21.58 9.66
C THR A 288 -23.39 -22.40 10.68
N ASP A 289 -24.02 -23.42 11.28
CA ASP A 289 -23.33 -24.35 12.19
C ASP A 289 -22.15 -25.08 11.55
N ARG A 290 -22.20 -25.31 10.22
CA ARG A 290 -21.09 -25.94 9.49
C ARG A 290 -19.96 -24.97 9.13
N GLN A 291 -20.27 -23.68 9.05
CA GLN A 291 -19.33 -22.62 8.71
C GLN A 291 -18.86 -21.83 9.94
N GLN A 292 -19.06 -22.35 11.15
CA GLN A 292 -18.54 -21.71 12.36
C GLN A 292 -17.00 -21.73 12.35
N VAL A 293 -16.38 -20.56 12.22
CA VAL A 293 -14.92 -20.41 12.30
C VAL A 293 -14.54 -19.87 13.67
N VAL A 294 -13.63 -20.58 14.35
CA VAL A 294 -13.11 -20.21 15.67
C VAL A 294 -11.63 -19.87 15.61
N ASP A 295 -11.22 -19.03 16.55
CA ASP A 295 -9.84 -18.61 16.69
C ASP A 295 -9.19 -19.54 17.71
N ILE A 296 -8.23 -20.35 17.25
CA ILE A 296 -7.48 -21.27 18.08
C ILE A 296 -6.17 -20.61 18.50
N ALA A 297 -5.96 -20.56 19.82
CA ALA A 297 -4.79 -19.98 20.44
C ALA A 297 -3.50 -20.68 19.96
N THR A 298 -2.58 -19.96 19.34
CA THR A 298 -1.37 -20.57 18.74
C THR A 298 -0.41 -21.11 19.80
N GLY A 299 -0.48 -20.57 21.02
CA GLY A 299 0.35 -21.02 22.13
C GLY A 299 0.09 -22.48 22.54
N VAL A 300 -1.07 -23.07 22.23
CA VAL A 300 -1.36 -24.48 22.51
C VAL A 300 -1.02 -25.43 21.35
N LEU A 301 -0.52 -24.94 20.21
CA LEU A 301 -0.18 -25.79 19.07
C LEU A 301 1.12 -26.59 19.32
N ARG A 302 1.17 -27.83 18.83
CA ARG A 302 2.29 -28.76 18.92
C ARG A 302 2.88 -29.01 17.54
N ALA A 303 3.45 -27.95 16.96
CA ALA A 303 4.06 -28.00 15.63
C ALA A 303 5.53 -28.48 15.72
N PRO A 304 5.91 -29.57 15.02
CA PRO A 304 7.29 -30.09 15.03
C PRO A 304 8.35 -29.09 14.55
N GLU A 305 7.96 -28.15 13.69
CA GLU A 305 8.85 -27.14 13.12
C GLU A 305 9.16 -25.98 14.06
N GLY A 306 8.29 -25.67 15.03
CA GLY A 306 8.54 -24.61 16.00
C GLY A 306 7.33 -23.80 16.44
N GLY A 307 7.59 -22.79 17.28
CA GLY A 307 6.55 -22.00 17.96
C GLY A 307 5.65 -21.17 17.04
N MET A 308 6.07 -20.93 15.80
CA MET A 308 5.27 -20.22 14.80
C MET A 308 4.44 -21.17 13.91
N ALA A 309 4.61 -22.50 14.02
CA ALA A 309 3.89 -23.49 13.22
C ALA A 309 3.88 -23.19 11.70
N GLU A 310 5.03 -22.83 11.14
CA GLU A 310 5.18 -22.23 9.80
C GLU A 310 4.77 -23.18 8.66
N ASN A 311 4.73 -24.49 8.89
CA ASN A 311 4.28 -25.45 7.90
C ASN A 311 2.75 -25.58 7.85
N TRP A 312 2.06 -24.99 8.82
CA TRP A 312 0.61 -25.05 8.98
C TRP A 312 -0.06 -23.69 8.91
N LEU A 313 0.67 -22.63 9.28
CA LEU A 313 0.14 -21.29 9.43
C LEU A 313 0.85 -20.30 8.49
N THR A 314 0.06 -19.39 7.91
CA THR A 314 0.54 -18.17 7.26
C THR A 314 0.16 -16.97 8.11
N TRP A 315 1.18 -16.35 8.72
CA TRP A 315 1.04 -15.22 9.61
C TRP A 315 0.82 -13.91 8.83
N ARG A 316 -0.17 -13.12 9.27
CA ARG A 316 -0.36 -11.74 8.78
C ARG A 316 0.71 -10.82 9.35
N ALA A 317 1.27 -9.96 8.51
CA ALA A 317 2.23 -8.96 8.95
C ALA A 317 1.58 -7.93 9.90
N ARG A 318 0.34 -7.54 9.59
CA ARG A 318 -0.43 -6.60 10.41
C ARG A 318 -0.92 -7.25 11.71
N ILE A 319 -0.66 -6.57 12.83
CA ILE A 319 -1.23 -6.92 14.13
C ILE A 319 -2.69 -6.47 14.18
N SER A 320 -3.59 -7.37 14.58
CA SER A 320 -5.01 -7.08 14.80
C SER A 320 -5.17 -6.11 15.97
N TRP A 321 -6.04 -5.12 15.81
CA TRP A 321 -6.31 -4.08 16.81
C TRP A 321 -5.05 -3.30 17.25
N LEU A 322 -4.16 -3.02 16.30
CA LEU A 322 -2.89 -2.29 16.52
C LEU A 322 -3.05 -1.03 17.38
N ASP A 323 -4.06 -0.19 17.10
CA ASP A 323 -4.29 1.05 17.86
C ASP A 323 -4.65 0.79 19.32
N SER A 324 -5.34 -0.32 19.62
CA SER A 324 -5.61 -0.74 21.00
C SER A 324 -4.33 -1.11 21.72
N GLY A 325 -3.46 -1.87 21.07
CA GLY A 325 -2.16 -2.20 21.61
C GLY A 325 -1.30 -0.95 21.84
N LYS A 326 -1.25 -0.03 20.86
CA LYS A 326 -0.45 1.20 20.95
C LYS A 326 -0.87 2.10 22.11
N ARG A 327 -2.15 2.13 22.47
CA ARG A 327 -2.63 2.86 23.65
C ARG A 327 -2.11 2.27 24.96
N PHE A 328 -1.85 0.96 24.99
CA PHE A 328 -1.34 0.28 26.16
C PHE A 328 0.20 0.32 26.22
N ASP A 329 0.89 -0.17 25.18
CA ASP A 329 2.35 -0.16 25.06
C ASP A 329 2.78 0.15 23.62
N GLY A 330 2.94 1.45 23.32
CA GLY A 330 3.33 1.93 21.99
C GLY A 330 4.71 1.42 21.55
N GLU A 331 5.70 1.44 22.45
CA GLU A 331 7.08 1.01 22.14
C GLU A 331 7.12 -0.46 21.75
N PHE A 332 6.43 -1.32 22.51
CA PHE A 332 6.37 -2.75 22.23
C PHE A 332 5.63 -3.05 20.92
N ILE A 333 4.47 -2.43 20.70
CA ILE A 333 3.63 -2.73 19.54
C ILE A 333 4.27 -2.24 18.25
N GLU A 334 4.98 -1.12 18.27
CA GLU A 334 5.76 -0.67 17.11
C GLU A 334 6.90 -1.62 16.78
N ALA A 335 7.66 -2.04 17.78
CA ALA A 335 8.73 -3.02 17.58
C ALA A 335 8.21 -4.38 17.10
N LEU A 336 7.10 -4.86 17.65
CA LEU A 336 6.48 -6.10 17.19
C LEU A 336 5.96 -5.97 15.76
N GLN A 337 5.37 -4.82 15.38
CA GLN A 337 4.87 -4.59 14.03
C GLN A 337 6.02 -4.52 13.01
N GLU A 338 7.14 -3.89 13.37
CA GLU A 338 8.36 -3.91 12.57
C GLU A 338 8.89 -5.34 12.39
N GLY A 339 9.01 -6.07 13.50
CA GLY A 339 9.42 -7.47 13.52
C GLY A 339 8.56 -8.37 12.64
N MET A 340 7.24 -8.24 12.75
CA MET A 340 6.28 -9.00 11.94
C MET A 340 6.36 -8.64 10.47
N ASN A 341 6.56 -7.37 10.12
CA ASN A 341 6.77 -6.96 8.74
C ASN A 341 8.02 -7.63 8.17
N LYS A 342 9.14 -7.59 8.91
CA LYS A 342 10.38 -8.24 8.50
C LYS A 342 10.21 -9.75 8.36
N TYR A 343 9.61 -10.40 9.34
CA TYR A 343 9.37 -11.84 9.35
C TYR A 343 8.51 -12.29 8.17
N VAL A 344 7.37 -11.61 7.92
CA VAL A 344 6.50 -11.97 6.78
C VAL A 344 7.20 -11.71 5.46
N LEU A 345 7.94 -10.61 5.32
CA LEU A 345 8.74 -10.37 4.11
C LEU A 345 9.80 -11.46 3.90
N GLU A 346 10.51 -11.89 4.93
CA GLU A 346 11.49 -12.98 4.84
C GLU A 346 10.84 -14.31 4.48
N LYS A 347 9.66 -14.62 5.05
CA LYS A 347 8.95 -15.88 4.84
C LYS A 347 8.21 -15.93 3.51
N GLU A 348 7.60 -14.83 3.07
CA GLU A 348 7.02 -14.72 1.73
C GLU A 348 8.12 -14.70 0.68
N ALA A 349 9.26 -14.03 0.91
CA ALA A 349 10.43 -14.14 0.04
C ALA A 349 11.02 -15.56 0.00
N SER A 350 10.92 -16.32 1.08
CA SER A 350 11.32 -17.74 1.11
C SER A 350 10.31 -18.64 0.40
N ALA A 351 9.01 -18.38 0.54
CA ALA A 351 7.95 -19.11 -0.16
C ALA A 351 7.94 -18.81 -1.67
N THR A 352 8.32 -17.60 -2.09
CA THR A 352 8.55 -17.27 -3.50
C THR A 352 9.90 -17.77 -4.01
N LYS A 353 10.90 -17.98 -3.13
CA LYS A 353 12.13 -18.74 -3.47
C LYS A 353 11.84 -20.21 -3.76
N ASP A 354 10.96 -20.86 -3.00
CA ASP A 354 10.52 -22.24 -3.28
C ASP A 354 9.56 -22.32 -4.49
N ALA A 355 8.92 -21.19 -4.85
CA ALA A 355 8.18 -21.01 -6.10
C ALA A 355 9.03 -20.46 -7.28
N GLY A 356 10.35 -20.39 -7.12
CA GLY A 356 11.30 -20.23 -8.23
C GLY A 356 11.85 -18.84 -8.53
N THR A 357 11.43 -17.74 -7.89
CA THR A 357 12.10 -16.43 -8.09
C THR A 357 12.00 -15.53 -6.84
N GLY A 358 13.12 -15.40 -6.11
CA GLY A 358 13.21 -14.69 -4.83
C GLY A 358 13.25 -13.16 -4.90
N TRP A 359 12.26 -12.53 -5.55
CA TRP A 359 12.22 -11.07 -5.73
C TRP A 359 10.98 -10.41 -5.11
N THR A 360 11.16 -9.22 -4.52
CA THR A 360 10.10 -8.41 -3.89
C THR A 360 9.56 -7.29 -4.81
N PRO A 361 8.41 -6.65 -4.52
CA PRO A 361 7.95 -5.46 -5.26
C PRO A 361 8.96 -4.31 -5.25
N LYS A 362 9.69 -4.16 -4.15
CA LYS A 362 10.79 -3.21 -4.01
C LYS A 362 11.92 -3.51 -4.99
N ASP A 363 12.29 -4.79 -5.15
CA ASP A 363 13.30 -5.21 -6.12
C ASP A 363 12.85 -4.96 -7.55
N ALA A 364 11.56 -5.13 -7.87
CA ALA A 364 11.02 -4.81 -9.19
C ALA A 364 11.19 -3.32 -9.53
N ILE A 365 10.93 -2.42 -8.57
CA ILE A 365 11.11 -0.98 -8.77
C ILE A 365 12.59 -0.61 -8.90
N ASP A 366 13.47 -1.20 -8.08
CA ASP A 366 14.92 -0.94 -8.15
C ASP A 366 15.53 -1.47 -9.46
N ALA A 367 15.12 -2.67 -9.89
CA ALA A 367 15.49 -3.25 -11.19
C ALA A 367 14.94 -2.42 -12.36
N LEU A 368 13.69 -1.96 -12.29
CA LEU A 368 13.12 -1.06 -13.29
C LEU A 368 13.91 0.27 -13.36
N ASN A 369 14.28 0.84 -12.21
CA ASN A 369 15.07 2.06 -12.13
C ASN A 369 16.47 1.91 -12.73
N SER A 370 17.03 0.69 -12.75
CA SER A 370 18.28 0.39 -13.46
C SER A 370 18.16 0.55 -14.99
N LEU A 371 16.95 0.46 -15.55
CA LEU A 371 16.69 0.62 -16.99
C LEU A 371 16.54 2.08 -17.43
N GLN A 372 16.65 3.05 -16.51
CA GLN A 372 16.66 4.47 -16.86
C GLN A 372 17.97 4.83 -17.56
N THR A 373 17.89 5.60 -18.66
CA THR A 373 19.07 6.14 -19.33
C THR A 373 19.65 7.29 -18.50
N PRO A 374 20.92 7.21 -18.06
CA PRO A 374 21.59 8.30 -17.34
C PRO A 374 21.70 9.61 -18.14
N PHE A 375 21.75 10.74 -17.44
CA PHE A 375 21.78 12.10 -18.01
C PHE A 375 22.92 12.30 -19.03
N ASP A 376 24.13 11.87 -18.71
CA ASP A 376 25.31 11.96 -19.57
C ASP A 376 25.13 11.22 -20.90
N ILE A 377 24.51 10.03 -20.88
CA ILE A 377 24.17 9.26 -22.08
C ILE A 377 23.07 9.97 -22.90
N ILE A 378 22.08 10.57 -22.25
CA ILE A 378 21.04 11.35 -22.93
C ILE A 378 21.66 12.55 -23.64
N GLU A 379 22.55 13.29 -22.98
CA GLU A 379 23.25 14.44 -23.54
C GLU A 379 24.20 14.04 -24.68
N ALA A 380 24.93 12.93 -24.54
CA ALA A 380 25.77 12.41 -25.62
C ALA A 380 24.93 12.04 -26.86
N ARG A 381 23.79 11.37 -26.69
CA ARG A 381 22.84 11.06 -27.77
C ARG A 381 22.27 12.33 -28.41
N ARG A 382 21.97 13.35 -27.60
CA ARG A 382 21.50 14.65 -28.08
C ARG A 382 22.54 15.33 -28.95
N LYS A 383 23.79 15.39 -28.49
CA LYS A 383 24.93 15.95 -29.23
C LYS A 383 25.22 15.17 -30.51
N ALA A 384 25.05 13.85 -30.50
CA ALA A 384 25.19 12.99 -31.67
C ALA A 384 23.97 13.05 -32.63
N GLY A 385 22.91 13.79 -32.30
CA GLY A 385 21.73 13.93 -33.15
C GLY A 385 20.87 12.65 -33.29
N ILE A 386 21.04 11.68 -32.39
CA ILE A 386 20.35 10.39 -32.44
C ILE A 386 18.89 10.56 -32.00
N ARG A 387 17.95 10.19 -32.87
CA ARG A 387 16.49 10.32 -32.64
C ARG A 387 15.78 8.96 -32.78
N PRO A 388 14.60 8.80 -32.17
CA PRO A 388 13.75 7.64 -32.44
C PRO A 388 13.43 7.52 -33.93
N ASP A 389 13.55 6.32 -34.47
CA ASP A 389 13.36 5.99 -35.88
C ASP A 389 12.72 4.60 -36.05
N ALA A 390 12.65 4.10 -37.28
CA ALA A 390 12.10 2.78 -37.58
C ALA A 390 12.83 1.61 -36.90
N VAL A 391 14.10 1.78 -36.51
CA VAL A 391 14.84 0.76 -35.73
C VAL A 391 14.14 0.52 -34.40
N SER A 392 13.62 1.59 -33.77
CA SER A 392 12.94 1.52 -32.48
C SER A 392 11.73 0.58 -32.47
N ILE A 393 10.95 0.57 -33.55
CA ILE A 393 9.79 -0.33 -33.68
C ILE A 393 10.22 -1.76 -33.97
N ARG A 394 11.27 -1.96 -34.79
CA ARG A 394 11.83 -3.30 -35.03
C ARG A 394 12.34 -3.92 -33.73
N GLU A 395 13.09 -3.16 -32.93
CA GLU A 395 13.58 -3.62 -31.63
C GLU A 395 12.40 -3.99 -30.70
N MET A 396 11.36 -3.16 -30.64
CA MET A 396 10.17 -3.45 -29.83
C MET A 396 9.46 -4.72 -30.26
N ARG A 397 9.33 -4.97 -31.58
CA ARG A 397 8.80 -6.23 -32.10
C ARG A 397 9.69 -7.40 -31.69
N THR A 398 11.01 -7.29 -31.77
CA THR A 398 11.93 -8.34 -31.31
C THR A 398 11.74 -8.64 -29.81
N TYR A 399 11.67 -7.61 -28.96
CA TYR A 399 11.42 -7.81 -27.54
C TYR A 399 10.04 -8.45 -27.26
N LEU A 400 9.01 -8.09 -28.03
CA LEU A 400 7.69 -8.71 -27.92
C LEU A 400 7.75 -10.23 -28.20
N HIS A 401 8.45 -10.63 -29.28
CA HIS A 401 8.68 -12.05 -29.59
C HIS A 401 9.45 -12.76 -28.49
N ARG A 402 10.48 -12.11 -27.94
CA ARG A 402 11.30 -12.67 -26.85
C ARG A 402 10.54 -12.90 -25.55
N ILE A 403 9.44 -12.19 -25.31
CA ILE A 403 8.54 -12.45 -24.17
C ILE A 403 7.39 -13.41 -24.50
N GLY A 404 7.40 -13.99 -25.71
CA GLY A 404 6.47 -15.04 -26.13
C GLY A 404 5.21 -14.55 -26.85
N TYR A 405 5.20 -13.33 -27.38
CA TYR A 405 4.05 -12.78 -28.09
C TYR A 405 4.42 -12.25 -29.48
N SER A 406 3.45 -12.20 -30.36
CA SER A 406 3.52 -11.55 -31.67
C SER A 406 2.63 -10.29 -31.69
N PRO A 407 2.82 -9.37 -32.65
CA PRO A 407 1.90 -8.24 -32.82
C PRO A 407 0.43 -8.64 -32.98
N ALA A 408 0.15 -9.81 -33.56
CA ALA A 408 -1.21 -10.32 -33.76
C ALA A 408 -1.89 -10.71 -32.43
N ASP A 409 -1.14 -11.13 -31.41
CA ASP A 409 -1.70 -11.44 -30.10
C ASP A 409 -2.31 -10.20 -29.43
N LEU A 410 -1.78 -9.01 -29.75
CA LEU A 410 -2.28 -7.74 -29.22
C LEU A 410 -3.68 -7.39 -29.74
N ASP A 411 -4.14 -7.99 -30.85
CA ASP A 411 -5.48 -7.78 -31.39
C ASP A 411 -6.56 -8.26 -30.39
N ARG A 412 -6.23 -9.23 -29.52
CA ARG A 412 -7.11 -9.71 -28.44
C ARG A 412 -7.49 -8.64 -27.43
N LEU A 413 -6.66 -7.59 -27.33
CA LEU A 413 -6.85 -6.50 -26.36
C LEU A 413 -7.74 -5.37 -26.89
N ASN A 414 -8.26 -5.46 -28.12
CA ASN A 414 -9.13 -4.44 -28.72
C ASN A 414 -8.65 -2.99 -28.47
N VAL A 415 -7.38 -2.72 -28.79
CA VAL A 415 -6.69 -1.51 -28.32
C VAL A 415 -7.35 -0.21 -28.81
N VAL A 416 -7.65 0.71 -27.89
CA VAL A 416 -7.95 2.12 -28.20
C VAL A 416 -6.65 2.91 -28.05
N HIS A 417 -6.15 3.52 -29.13
CA HIS A 417 -4.81 4.13 -29.15
C HIS A 417 -4.87 5.65 -29.22
N VAL A 418 -4.26 6.36 -28.28
CA VAL A 418 -4.37 7.82 -28.18
C VAL A 418 -3.00 8.51 -28.21
N ALA A 419 -2.82 9.42 -29.17
CA ALA A 419 -1.67 10.29 -29.29
C ALA A 419 -2.05 11.77 -29.11
N GLY A 420 -1.08 12.61 -28.76
CA GLY A 420 -1.32 14.05 -28.61
C GLY A 420 -0.17 14.79 -27.95
N THR A 421 -0.20 16.12 -28.00
CA THR A 421 0.72 16.96 -27.20
C THR A 421 0.08 17.28 -25.85
N LYS A 422 -1.21 17.66 -25.86
CA LYS A 422 -2.02 17.91 -24.66
C LYS A 422 -3.33 17.15 -24.76
N GLY A 423 -3.87 16.71 -23.62
CA GLY A 423 -5.17 16.04 -23.55
C GLY A 423 -5.13 14.51 -23.66
N LYS A 424 -4.05 13.89 -24.17
CA LYS A 424 -3.97 12.42 -24.35
C LYS A 424 -4.31 11.60 -23.09
N GLY A 425 -3.68 11.90 -21.95
CA GLY A 425 -3.99 11.23 -20.69
C GLY A 425 -5.42 11.48 -20.20
N SER A 426 -5.96 12.69 -20.37
CA SER A 426 -7.36 13.00 -20.02
C SER A 426 -8.35 12.26 -20.91
N THR A 427 -8.11 12.21 -22.22
CA THR A 427 -8.90 11.41 -23.17
C THR A 427 -8.87 9.94 -22.76
N CYS A 428 -7.70 9.37 -22.45
CA CYS A 428 -7.60 7.97 -22.02
C CYS A 428 -8.36 7.71 -20.72
N ALA A 429 -8.26 8.62 -19.75
CA ALA A 429 -8.98 8.53 -18.48
C ALA A 429 -10.50 8.57 -18.66
N PHE A 430 -11.01 9.44 -19.56
CA PHE A 430 -12.43 9.48 -19.91
C PHE A 430 -12.88 8.18 -20.58
N VAL A 431 -12.11 7.65 -21.55
CA VAL A 431 -12.45 6.38 -22.22
C VAL A 431 -12.49 5.23 -21.20
N ASP A 432 -11.45 5.05 -20.39
CA ASP A 432 -11.42 4.01 -19.35
C ASP A 432 -12.56 4.17 -18.35
N SER A 433 -12.86 5.40 -17.91
CA SER A 433 -13.95 5.62 -16.97
C SER A 433 -15.32 5.33 -17.56
N ILE A 434 -15.57 5.65 -18.84
CA ILE A 434 -16.83 5.32 -19.53
C ILE A 434 -16.96 3.80 -19.65
N LEU A 435 -15.91 3.12 -20.12
CA LEU A 435 -15.89 1.66 -20.24
C LEU A 435 -16.11 0.98 -18.88
N ALA A 436 -15.57 1.54 -17.79
CA ALA A 436 -15.80 1.05 -16.44
C ALA A 436 -17.26 1.22 -15.96
N GLN A 437 -18.00 2.24 -16.41
CA GLN A 437 -19.43 2.33 -16.11
C GLN A 437 -20.24 1.24 -16.82
N TYR A 438 -19.87 0.92 -18.06
CA TYR A 438 -20.48 -0.20 -18.81
C TYR A 438 -20.11 -1.56 -18.20
N GLN A 439 -18.88 -1.73 -17.73
CA GLN A 439 -18.45 -2.93 -17.00
C GLN A 439 -19.30 -3.15 -15.74
N ARG A 440 -19.67 -2.10 -15.01
CA ARG A 440 -20.52 -2.22 -13.81
C ARG A 440 -21.99 -2.46 -14.12
N SER A 441 -22.52 -1.83 -15.18
CA SER A 441 -23.95 -1.89 -15.51
C SER A 441 -24.33 -3.12 -16.34
N LEU A 442 -23.46 -3.52 -17.28
CA LEU A 442 -23.74 -4.58 -18.25
C LEU A 442 -22.74 -5.76 -18.19
N ALA A 443 -21.72 -5.71 -17.32
CA ALA A 443 -20.64 -6.69 -17.28
C ALA A 443 -19.86 -6.85 -18.61
N ILE A 444 -19.95 -5.83 -19.49
CA ILE A 444 -19.23 -5.77 -20.76
C ILE A 444 -18.54 -4.39 -20.84
N PRO A 445 -17.21 -4.33 -21.05
CA PRO A 445 -16.26 -5.45 -21.01
C PRO A 445 -16.21 -6.12 -19.62
N GLY A 446 -15.75 -7.38 -19.55
CA GLY A 446 -15.50 -8.05 -18.28
C GLY A 446 -14.29 -7.47 -17.55
N LYS A 447 -13.22 -7.14 -18.29
CA LYS A 447 -12.05 -6.40 -17.79
C LYS A 447 -11.60 -5.29 -18.75
N THR A 448 -11.41 -4.08 -18.23
CA THR A 448 -10.73 -2.97 -18.94
C THR A 448 -9.26 -2.90 -18.57
N GLY A 449 -8.42 -2.49 -19.51
CA GLY A 449 -7.02 -2.12 -19.28
C GLY A 449 -6.78 -0.65 -19.60
N LEU A 450 -5.91 0.01 -18.82
CA LEU A 450 -5.43 1.37 -19.12
C LEU A 450 -3.92 1.43 -18.96
N PHE A 451 -3.23 1.89 -20.01
CA PHE A 451 -1.80 2.17 -20.01
C PHE A 451 -1.52 3.66 -20.23
N THR A 452 -0.98 4.34 -19.22
CA THR A 452 -0.75 5.80 -19.24
C THR A 452 0.65 6.20 -18.77
N SER A 453 1.07 7.42 -19.13
CA SER A 453 2.37 7.96 -18.71
C SER A 453 2.40 9.50 -18.58
N PRO A 454 3.19 10.06 -17.63
CA PRO A 454 3.88 9.37 -16.53
C PRO A 454 2.92 8.94 -15.41
N HIS A 455 3.42 8.20 -14.40
CA HIS A 455 2.71 8.03 -13.13
C HIS A 455 2.77 9.31 -12.29
N LEU A 456 1.87 9.43 -11.32
CA LEU A 456 1.85 10.53 -10.37
C LEU A 456 2.45 10.16 -9.01
N ILE A 457 2.01 9.07 -8.36
CA ILE A 457 2.49 8.68 -7.01
C ILE A 457 3.27 7.36 -7.02
N ALA A 458 2.84 6.39 -7.83
CA ALA A 458 3.46 5.06 -7.91
C ALA A 458 3.52 4.52 -9.35
N VAL A 459 4.58 3.78 -9.70
CA VAL A 459 4.78 3.27 -11.08
C VAL A 459 3.61 2.42 -11.57
N ARG A 460 3.01 1.64 -10.68
CA ARG A 460 1.85 0.79 -10.96
C ARG A 460 0.62 1.55 -11.47
N GLU A 461 0.52 2.86 -11.25
CA GLU A 461 -0.56 3.69 -11.83
C GLU A 461 -0.57 3.69 -13.36
N ARG A 462 0.57 3.39 -13.98
CA ARG A 462 0.72 3.29 -15.43
C ARG A 462 0.01 2.09 -16.02
N ILE A 463 -0.29 1.05 -15.21
CA ILE A 463 -0.93 -0.18 -15.66
C ILE A 463 -2.14 -0.41 -14.76
N ARG A 464 -3.34 -0.16 -15.27
CA ARG A 464 -4.58 -0.33 -14.51
C ARG A 464 -5.46 -1.42 -15.13
N ILE A 465 -6.15 -2.14 -14.27
CA ILE A 465 -7.22 -3.06 -14.64
C ILE A 465 -8.49 -2.59 -13.93
N ASN A 466 -9.60 -2.46 -14.66
CA ASN A 466 -10.87 -1.97 -14.14
C ASN A 466 -10.73 -0.62 -13.43
N SER A 467 -10.03 0.32 -14.08
CA SER A 467 -9.69 1.66 -13.58
C SER A 467 -8.88 1.72 -12.28
N ARG A 468 -8.33 0.59 -11.80
CA ARG A 468 -7.49 0.52 -10.59
C ARG A 468 -6.05 0.13 -10.95
N PRO A 469 -5.03 0.81 -10.41
CA PRO A 469 -3.65 0.36 -10.54
C PRO A 469 -3.49 -1.08 -10.09
N ILE A 470 -2.68 -1.87 -10.80
CA ILE A 470 -2.36 -3.24 -10.36
C ILE A 470 -1.71 -3.22 -8.96
N SER A 471 -1.90 -4.30 -8.20
CA SER A 471 -1.30 -4.43 -6.87
C SER A 471 0.23 -4.54 -6.94
N GLU A 472 0.92 -4.26 -5.85
CA GLU A 472 2.37 -4.43 -5.76
C GLU A 472 2.81 -5.87 -6.09
N ALA A 473 2.05 -6.86 -5.62
CA ALA A 473 2.29 -8.26 -5.90
C ALA A 473 2.15 -8.61 -7.39
N LEU A 474 1.07 -8.14 -8.05
CA LEU A 474 0.91 -8.35 -9.49
C LEU A 474 1.98 -7.60 -10.29
N PHE A 475 2.34 -6.38 -9.87
CA PHE A 475 3.43 -5.64 -10.49
C PHE A 475 4.74 -6.42 -10.40
N ALA A 476 5.12 -6.90 -9.22
CA ALA A 476 6.35 -7.67 -9.02
C ALA A 476 6.35 -8.96 -9.85
N LYS A 477 5.27 -9.75 -9.77
CA LYS A 477 5.09 -10.99 -10.53
C LYS A 477 5.32 -10.75 -12.03
N TYR A 478 4.53 -9.86 -12.63
CA TYR A 478 4.61 -9.63 -14.07
C TYR A 478 5.88 -8.90 -14.49
N PHE A 479 6.48 -8.10 -13.61
CA PHE A 479 7.78 -7.52 -13.84
C PHE A 479 8.83 -8.61 -14.01
N PHE A 480 8.93 -9.55 -13.06
CA PHE A 480 9.96 -10.59 -13.11
C PHE A 480 9.68 -11.67 -14.18
N GLU A 481 8.42 -11.99 -14.46
CA GLU A 481 8.09 -12.86 -15.60
C GLU A 481 8.60 -12.28 -16.93
N VAL A 482 8.43 -10.97 -17.15
CA VAL A 482 8.98 -10.29 -18.35
C VAL A 482 10.50 -10.23 -18.28
N TRP A 483 11.06 -9.94 -17.10
CA TRP A 483 12.50 -9.85 -16.87
C TRP A 483 13.22 -11.14 -17.23
N ASP A 484 12.70 -12.26 -16.77
CA ASP A 484 13.28 -13.59 -16.90
C ASP A 484 13.09 -14.15 -18.32
N ARG A 485 11.96 -13.87 -18.98
CA ARG A 485 11.76 -14.21 -20.39
C ARG A 485 12.74 -13.46 -21.30
N LEU A 486 12.94 -12.16 -21.04
CA LEU A 486 13.95 -11.38 -21.74
C LEU A 486 15.37 -11.91 -21.47
N GLU A 487 15.70 -12.32 -20.25
CA GLU A 487 17.02 -12.88 -19.95
C GLU A 487 17.27 -14.25 -20.60
N SER A 488 16.26 -15.12 -20.56
CA SER A 488 16.37 -16.50 -21.06
C SER A 488 16.50 -16.56 -22.59
N SER A 489 15.85 -15.64 -23.31
CA SER A 489 15.95 -15.56 -24.78
C SER A 489 17.36 -15.19 -25.28
N VAL A 490 18.13 -14.39 -24.54
CA VAL A 490 19.53 -14.05 -24.90
C VAL A 490 20.44 -15.27 -24.87
N LYS A 491 20.15 -16.25 -24.02
CA LYS A 491 20.94 -17.50 -23.96
C LYS A 491 20.65 -18.44 -25.13
N ALA A 492 19.47 -18.29 -25.76
CA ALA A 492 19.01 -19.13 -26.87
C ALA A 492 19.37 -18.54 -28.25
N GLU A 493 19.35 -17.22 -28.40
CA GLU A 493 19.67 -16.52 -29.64
C GLU A 493 21.07 -15.88 -29.53
N GLN A 494 22.05 -16.34 -30.33
CA GLN A 494 23.41 -15.76 -30.43
C GLN A 494 23.45 -14.35 -31.07
N ASP A 495 22.38 -13.57 -30.94
CA ASP A 495 22.27 -12.24 -31.56
C ASP A 495 22.89 -11.17 -30.65
N THR A 496 24.15 -10.81 -30.93
CA THR A 496 25.02 -9.98 -30.08
C THR A 496 24.82 -8.47 -30.28
N LEU A 497 23.90 -8.04 -31.15
CA LEU A 497 23.76 -6.63 -31.55
C LEU A 497 22.71 -5.83 -30.78
N MET A 498 21.87 -6.47 -29.97
CA MET A 498 20.81 -5.80 -29.19
C MET A 498 21.00 -5.93 -27.68
N ALA A 499 20.57 -4.91 -26.94
CA ALA A 499 20.60 -4.96 -25.48
C ALA A 499 19.72 -6.11 -24.95
N PRO A 500 20.10 -6.76 -23.84
CA PRO A 500 19.28 -7.81 -23.24
C PRO A 500 17.88 -7.35 -22.85
N ARG A 501 17.73 -6.10 -22.41
CA ARG A 501 16.46 -5.52 -21.97
C ARG A 501 16.28 -4.13 -22.56
N PRO A 502 15.05 -3.72 -22.92
CA PRO A 502 14.80 -2.38 -23.40
C PRO A 502 14.87 -1.34 -22.28
N ILE A 503 14.99 -0.07 -22.67
CA ILE A 503 14.94 1.06 -21.73
C ILE A 503 13.60 1.15 -20.99
N TYR A 504 13.60 1.81 -19.82
CA TYR A 504 12.48 1.96 -18.88
C TYR A 504 11.07 2.03 -19.52
N ALA A 505 10.84 2.98 -20.43
CA ALA A 505 9.50 3.20 -21.00
C ALA A 505 9.05 2.05 -21.91
N ARG A 506 9.98 1.48 -22.68
CA ARG A 506 9.73 0.34 -23.58
C ARG A 506 9.50 -0.94 -22.78
N TYR A 507 10.23 -1.13 -21.68
CA TYR A 507 10.01 -2.23 -20.75
C TYR A 507 8.60 -2.20 -20.17
N LEU A 508 8.15 -1.05 -19.66
CA LEU A 508 6.79 -0.91 -19.12
C LEU A 508 5.70 -1.14 -20.18
N THR A 509 5.98 -0.79 -21.45
CA THR A 509 5.06 -1.09 -22.55
C THR A 509 4.92 -2.60 -22.76
N LEU A 510 6.04 -3.34 -22.82
CA LEU A 510 6.02 -4.81 -22.89
C LEU A 510 5.32 -5.44 -21.70
N MET A 511 5.64 -4.97 -20.50
CA MET A 511 5.01 -5.42 -19.27
C MET A 511 3.50 -5.19 -19.29
N SER A 512 3.02 -4.04 -19.79
CA SER A 512 1.59 -3.78 -19.87
C SER A 512 0.85 -4.78 -20.77
N TRP A 513 1.42 -5.14 -21.93
CA TRP A 513 0.82 -6.16 -22.80
C TRP A 513 0.82 -7.53 -22.14
N HIS A 514 1.93 -7.90 -21.50
CA HIS A 514 2.02 -9.17 -20.76
C HIS A 514 0.96 -9.24 -19.65
N VAL A 515 0.83 -8.18 -18.84
CA VAL A 515 -0.22 -8.07 -17.80
C VAL A 515 -1.60 -8.23 -18.41
N PHE A 516 -1.95 -7.45 -19.43
CA PHE A 516 -3.30 -7.45 -20.00
C PHE A 516 -3.66 -8.77 -20.70
N LEU A 517 -2.70 -9.41 -21.37
CA LEU A 517 -2.91 -10.72 -21.98
C LEU A 517 -3.07 -11.83 -20.94
N GLN A 518 -2.28 -11.82 -19.87
CA GLN A 518 -2.36 -12.81 -18.79
C GLN A 518 -3.62 -12.64 -17.94
N GLU A 519 -4.06 -11.40 -17.72
CA GLU A 519 -5.25 -11.08 -16.95
C GLU A 519 -6.55 -11.19 -17.77
N GLY A 520 -6.48 -11.44 -19.08
CA GLY A 520 -7.65 -11.57 -19.93
C GLY A 520 -8.44 -10.27 -20.07
N VAL A 521 -7.74 -9.16 -20.33
CA VAL A 521 -8.38 -7.85 -20.61
C VAL A 521 -9.08 -7.88 -21.97
N ASP A 522 -10.33 -7.43 -22.01
CA ASP A 522 -11.15 -7.43 -23.23
C ASP A 522 -10.91 -6.20 -24.11
N VAL A 523 -10.59 -5.06 -23.49
CA VAL A 523 -10.31 -3.77 -24.15
C VAL A 523 -9.26 -3.00 -23.37
N ALA A 524 -8.23 -2.52 -24.06
CA ALA A 524 -7.14 -1.76 -23.46
C ALA A 524 -6.98 -0.37 -24.09
N VAL A 525 -6.94 0.67 -23.25
CA VAL A 525 -6.71 2.05 -23.67
C VAL A 525 -5.23 2.39 -23.50
N TYR A 526 -4.57 2.80 -24.59
CA TYR A 526 -3.14 3.09 -24.62
C TYR A 526 -2.88 4.57 -24.92
N GLU A 527 -2.18 5.23 -24.01
CA GLU A 527 -1.57 6.55 -24.24
C GLU A 527 -0.16 6.37 -24.86
N THR A 528 0.12 7.05 -25.97
CA THR A 528 1.50 7.11 -26.49
C THR A 528 2.43 7.85 -25.52
N GLY A 529 3.68 7.39 -25.38
CA GLY A 529 4.71 8.08 -24.61
C GLY A 529 5.21 9.35 -25.31
N ILE A 530 6.03 9.19 -26.35
CA ILE A 530 6.60 10.30 -27.14
C ILE A 530 6.36 10.06 -28.63
N GLY A 531 5.68 11.02 -29.27
CA GLY A 531 5.41 10.98 -30.70
C GLY A 531 4.19 10.12 -31.05
N GLY A 532 4.42 9.05 -31.80
CA GLY A 532 3.40 8.13 -32.31
C GLY A 532 4.01 7.08 -33.23
N GLU A 533 4.51 7.50 -34.40
CA GLU A 533 5.07 6.61 -35.44
C GLU A 533 6.14 5.65 -34.91
N TYR A 534 7.06 6.15 -34.08
CA TYR A 534 8.15 5.37 -33.49
C TYR A 534 7.99 5.18 -31.98
N ASP A 535 6.79 5.41 -31.45
CA ASP A 535 6.49 5.16 -30.05
C ASP A 535 6.42 3.66 -29.76
N ALA A 536 6.82 3.24 -28.56
CA ALA A 536 6.84 1.83 -28.17
C ALA A 536 5.47 1.16 -28.31
N THR A 537 4.39 1.91 -28.08
CA THR A 537 3.01 1.41 -28.17
C THR A 537 2.55 1.15 -29.61
N ASN A 538 3.23 1.71 -30.62
CA ASN A 538 2.83 1.62 -32.03
C ASN A 538 3.20 0.30 -32.72
N VAL A 539 3.60 -0.71 -31.93
CA VAL A 539 3.64 -2.13 -32.35
C VAL A 539 2.23 -2.66 -32.62
N VAL A 540 1.20 -2.09 -31.98
CA VAL A 540 -0.20 -2.41 -32.25
C VAL A 540 -0.53 -2.14 -33.72
N GLU A 541 -1.00 -3.16 -34.44
CA GLU A 541 -1.25 -3.07 -35.89
C GLU A 541 -2.72 -2.82 -36.23
N ARG A 542 -3.65 -3.32 -35.40
CA ARG A 542 -5.10 -3.21 -35.60
C ARG A 542 -5.81 -2.68 -34.35
N PRO A 543 -5.59 -1.40 -33.98
CA PRO A 543 -6.37 -0.78 -32.91
C PRO A 543 -7.85 -0.73 -33.31
N VAL A 544 -8.75 -0.72 -32.33
CA VAL A 544 -10.19 -0.53 -32.57
C VAL A 544 -10.48 0.88 -33.07
N ALA A 545 -9.76 1.86 -32.51
CA ALA A 545 -9.81 3.25 -32.94
C ALA A 545 -8.53 3.97 -32.52
N SER A 546 -8.16 4.99 -33.29
CA SER A 546 -7.05 5.89 -32.97
C SER A 546 -7.55 7.31 -32.71
N GLY A 547 -7.10 7.93 -31.62
CA GLY A 547 -7.45 9.30 -31.25
C GLY A 547 -6.24 10.23 -31.25
N ILE A 548 -6.35 11.39 -31.89
CA ILE A 548 -5.32 12.44 -31.89
C ILE A 548 -5.87 13.67 -31.15
N SER A 549 -5.41 13.90 -29.93
CA SER A 549 -5.78 15.08 -29.14
C SER A 549 -5.00 16.32 -29.60
N THR A 550 -5.08 17.43 -28.86
CA THR A 550 -4.45 18.71 -29.26
C THR A 550 -2.96 18.55 -29.57
N LEU A 551 -2.55 19.06 -30.73
CA LEU A 551 -1.17 19.13 -31.21
C LEU A 551 -0.56 20.51 -30.97
N GLY A 552 0.72 20.51 -30.65
CA GLY A 552 1.51 21.72 -30.39
C GLY A 552 2.97 21.36 -30.20
N ILE A 553 3.82 22.38 -30.08
CA ILE A 553 5.28 22.20 -29.90
C ILE A 553 5.57 21.47 -28.60
N ASP A 554 6.23 20.32 -28.72
CA ASP A 554 6.71 19.52 -27.59
C ASP A 554 7.80 18.55 -28.07
N HIS A 555 8.69 18.15 -27.16
CA HIS A 555 9.80 17.22 -27.44
C HIS A 555 10.61 17.55 -28.71
N VAL A 556 10.99 18.83 -28.90
CA VAL A 556 11.63 19.35 -30.12
C VAL A 556 12.81 18.52 -30.62
N PHE A 557 13.66 18.03 -29.70
CA PHE A 557 14.79 17.19 -30.06
C PHE A 557 14.37 15.86 -30.72
N ALA A 558 13.32 15.21 -30.21
CA ALA A 558 12.87 13.90 -30.67
C ALA A 558 11.95 13.99 -31.89
N LEU A 559 11.05 14.99 -31.92
CA LEU A 559 9.95 15.07 -32.91
C LEU A 559 10.15 16.16 -33.96
N GLY A 560 11.11 17.06 -33.77
CA GLY A 560 11.34 18.23 -34.63
C GLY A 560 10.77 19.53 -34.06
N ASN A 561 11.17 20.63 -34.68
CA ASN A 561 10.93 22.00 -34.21
C ASN A 561 9.71 22.69 -34.82
N THR A 562 8.86 21.97 -35.56
CA THR A 562 7.64 22.52 -36.18
C THR A 562 6.43 21.69 -35.81
N VAL A 563 5.24 22.29 -35.83
CA VAL A 563 4.00 21.59 -35.49
C VAL A 563 3.73 20.48 -36.51
N GLY A 564 4.04 20.69 -37.79
CA GLY A 564 3.86 19.71 -38.86
C GLY A 564 4.69 18.45 -38.66
N LYS A 565 5.97 18.56 -38.25
CA LYS A 565 6.81 17.38 -37.94
C LYS A 565 6.26 16.57 -36.76
N ILE A 566 5.76 17.28 -35.73
CA ILE A 566 5.12 16.65 -34.59
C ILE A 566 3.83 15.96 -35.02
N ALA A 567 2.99 16.62 -35.83
CA ALA A 567 1.76 16.06 -36.36
C ALA A 567 2.02 14.79 -37.18
N TRP A 568 3.07 14.78 -38.02
CA TRP A 568 3.49 13.61 -38.80
C TRP A 568 3.79 12.40 -37.89
N HIS A 569 4.54 12.63 -36.82
CA HIS A 569 4.82 11.57 -35.84
C HIS A 569 3.54 11.09 -35.15
N LYS A 570 2.67 11.99 -34.66
CA LYS A 570 1.48 11.58 -33.91
C LYS A 570 0.45 10.87 -34.79
N ALA A 571 0.34 11.29 -36.05
CA ALA A 571 -0.45 10.61 -37.08
C ALA A 571 -0.02 9.15 -37.30
N GLY A 572 1.16 8.75 -36.81
CA GLY A 572 1.69 7.41 -37.03
C GLY A 572 0.88 6.26 -36.42
N ILE A 573 0.06 6.56 -35.41
CA ILE A 573 -0.84 5.59 -34.77
C ILE A 573 -2.12 5.32 -35.57
N MET A 574 -2.37 6.07 -36.65
CA MET A 574 -3.48 5.74 -37.56
C MET A 574 -3.12 4.45 -38.30
N LYS A 575 -4.05 3.49 -38.36
CA LYS A 575 -3.83 2.18 -38.96
C LYS A 575 -4.96 1.84 -39.93
N TYR A 576 -4.60 1.27 -41.07
CA TYR A 576 -5.55 0.86 -42.10
C TYR A 576 -6.65 -0.04 -41.53
N GLY A 577 -7.90 0.18 -41.94
CA GLY A 577 -9.06 -0.57 -41.45
C GLY A 577 -9.57 -0.17 -40.06
N SER A 578 -8.93 0.81 -39.40
CA SER A 578 -9.35 1.35 -38.10
C SER A 578 -9.78 2.81 -38.27
N PRO A 579 -10.92 3.26 -37.69
CA PRO A 579 -11.29 4.67 -37.71
C PRO A 579 -10.29 5.52 -36.92
N ALA A 580 -10.06 6.75 -37.38
CA ALA A 580 -9.27 7.74 -36.67
C ALA A 580 -10.10 9.00 -36.37
N PHE A 581 -9.93 9.52 -35.16
CA PHE A 581 -10.62 10.71 -34.69
C PHE A 581 -9.60 11.75 -34.24
N THR A 582 -9.86 13.01 -34.57
CA THR A 582 -9.13 14.16 -34.05
C THR A 582 -10.12 15.24 -33.67
N ILE A 583 -9.66 16.26 -32.94
CA ILE A 583 -10.41 17.48 -32.67
C ILE A 583 -9.93 18.60 -33.59
N GLU A 584 -10.52 19.78 -33.50
CA GLU A 584 -9.99 20.99 -34.14
C GLU A 584 -8.49 21.19 -33.81
N GLN A 585 -7.66 21.31 -34.85
CA GLN A 585 -6.22 21.51 -34.76
C GLN A 585 -5.81 22.84 -35.39
N VAL A 586 -4.60 23.31 -35.09
CA VAL A 586 -3.99 24.42 -35.85
C VAL A 586 -3.82 24.04 -37.33
N PRO A 587 -3.89 25.00 -38.28
CA PRO A 587 -3.91 24.69 -39.71
C PRO A 587 -2.76 23.79 -40.20
N GLU A 588 -1.52 24.05 -39.75
CA GLU A 588 -0.34 23.25 -40.11
C GLU A 588 -0.50 21.77 -39.67
N ALA A 589 -1.02 21.54 -38.46
CA ALA A 589 -1.27 20.20 -37.96
C ALA A 589 -2.41 19.52 -38.71
N ALA A 590 -3.52 20.25 -38.94
CA ALA A 590 -4.69 19.73 -39.63
C ALA A 590 -4.36 19.25 -41.04
N GLU A 591 -3.52 20.00 -41.76
CA GLU A 591 -3.05 19.61 -43.09
C GLU A 591 -2.28 18.29 -43.06
N VAL A 592 -1.26 18.19 -42.21
CA VAL A 592 -0.44 16.98 -42.09
C VAL A 592 -1.27 15.78 -41.64
N LEU A 593 -2.23 15.96 -40.73
CA LEU A 593 -3.12 14.86 -40.33
C LEU A 593 -3.96 14.35 -41.52
N ARG A 594 -4.48 15.25 -42.37
CA ARG A 594 -5.24 14.89 -43.57
C ARG A 594 -4.36 14.18 -44.60
N GLU A 595 -3.16 14.69 -44.87
CA GLU A 595 -2.19 14.04 -45.76
C GLU A 595 -1.82 12.63 -45.27
N ARG A 596 -1.56 12.48 -43.97
CA ARG A 596 -1.22 11.18 -43.37
C ARG A 596 -2.38 10.20 -43.36
N ALA A 597 -3.61 10.68 -43.19
CA ALA A 597 -4.80 9.85 -43.28
C ALA A 597 -4.96 9.27 -44.70
N VAL A 598 -4.73 10.10 -45.73
CA VAL A 598 -4.71 9.65 -47.15
C VAL A 598 -3.59 8.63 -47.37
N GLU A 599 -2.36 8.93 -46.95
CA GLU A 599 -1.21 8.03 -47.09
C GLU A 599 -1.46 6.65 -46.45
N LYS A 600 -2.01 6.64 -45.23
CA LYS A 600 -2.29 5.42 -44.48
C LYS A 600 -3.62 4.76 -44.85
N LYS A 601 -4.38 5.36 -45.78
CA LYS A 601 -5.71 4.90 -46.23
C LYS A 601 -6.70 4.75 -45.07
N VAL A 602 -6.75 5.76 -44.20
CA VAL A 602 -7.59 5.81 -43.01
C VAL A 602 -8.63 6.91 -43.14
N SER A 603 -9.86 6.64 -42.70
CA SER A 603 -10.88 7.67 -42.55
C SER A 603 -10.60 8.46 -41.27
N LEU A 604 -10.14 9.70 -41.43
CA LEU A 604 -9.95 10.65 -40.33
C LEU A 604 -11.18 11.55 -40.19
N GLN A 605 -11.82 11.52 -39.03
CA GLN A 605 -12.90 12.43 -38.68
C GLN A 605 -12.40 13.52 -37.74
N VAL A 606 -12.67 14.78 -38.09
CA VAL A 606 -12.46 15.94 -37.21
C VAL A 606 -13.75 16.18 -36.43
N LEU A 607 -13.66 16.08 -35.11
CA LEU A 607 -14.77 16.23 -34.18
C LEU A 607 -14.89 17.68 -33.71
N GLU A 608 -16.11 18.20 -33.74
CA GLU A 608 -16.49 19.40 -33.00
C GLU A 608 -16.73 19.05 -31.52
N ILE A 609 -16.95 20.08 -30.69
CA ILE A 609 -17.43 19.82 -29.31
C ILE A 609 -18.80 19.15 -29.42
N ASP A 610 -18.90 17.95 -28.86
CA ASP A 610 -20.13 17.18 -28.89
C ASP A 610 -21.25 17.97 -28.18
N PRO A 611 -22.33 18.33 -28.89
CA PRO A 611 -23.40 19.16 -28.34
C PRO A 611 -24.09 18.51 -27.14
N ARG A 612 -24.05 17.17 -27.04
CA ARG A 612 -24.62 16.41 -25.92
C ARG A 612 -23.88 16.66 -24.60
N LEU A 613 -22.67 17.21 -24.64
CA LEU A 613 -21.88 17.58 -23.45
C LEU A 613 -22.37 18.86 -22.78
N ARG A 614 -23.37 19.56 -23.32
CA ARG A 614 -23.85 20.85 -22.79
C ARG A 614 -24.29 20.76 -21.32
N ALA A 615 -24.93 19.65 -20.93
CA ALA A 615 -25.41 19.43 -19.57
C ALA A 615 -24.43 18.63 -18.68
N VAL A 616 -23.32 18.13 -19.25
CA VAL A 616 -22.36 17.26 -18.55
C VAL A 616 -21.32 18.12 -17.83
N LYS A 617 -21.17 17.89 -16.52
CA LYS A 617 -20.25 18.63 -15.63
C LYS A 617 -18.81 18.13 -15.76
N ILE A 618 -18.19 18.45 -16.89
CA ILE A 618 -16.76 18.17 -17.13
C ILE A 618 -15.89 19.12 -16.29
N ARG A 619 -14.84 18.59 -15.66
CA ARG A 619 -13.90 19.36 -14.84
C ARG A 619 -12.48 19.37 -15.44
N PRO A 620 -11.81 20.54 -15.55
CA PRO A 620 -12.41 21.88 -15.42
C PRO A 620 -13.43 22.14 -16.54
N ASP A 621 -14.44 22.99 -16.28
CA ASP A 621 -15.43 23.36 -17.30
C ASP A 621 -14.81 24.33 -18.32
N ALA A 622 -14.05 23.77 -19.24
CA ALA A 622 -13.30 24.51 -20.24
C ALA A 622 -13.43 23.86 -21.62
N ALA A 623 -13.39 24.68 -22.67
CA ALA A 623 -13.54 24.24 -24.05
C ALA A 623 -12.53 23.15 -24.45
N PHE A 624 -11.27 23.25 -24.00
CA PHE A 624 -10.26 22.23 -24.31
C PHE A 624 -10.60 20.86 -23.67
N GLN A 625 -11.20 20.85 -22.49
CA GLN A 625 -11.56 19.62 -21.79
C GLN A 625 -12.83 19.00 -22.40
N LYS A 626 -13.78 19.85 -22.84
CA LYS A 626 -14.93 19.42 -23.66
C LYS A 626 -14.51 18.81 -24.99
N ARG A 627 -13.45 19.34 -25.64
CA ARG A 627 -12.83 18.71 -26.82
C ARG A 627 -12.22 17.34 -26.49
N ASN A 628 -11.47 17.23 -25.38
CA ASN A 628 -10.93 15.93 -24.93
C ASN A 628 -12.03 14.90 -24.64
N ALA A 629 -13.13 15.33 -24.02
CA ALA A 629 -14.30 14.50 -23.76
C ALA A 629 -15.01 14.09 -25.05
N SER A 630 -15.16 14.99 -26.04
CA SER A 630 -15.76 14.67 -27.35
C SER A 630 -14.95 13.59 -28.07
N LEU A 631 -13.62 13.68 -28.03
CA LEU A 631 -12.74 12.65 -28.55
C LEU A 631 -12.92 11.32 -27.79
N ALA A 632 -13.01 11.36 -26.45
CA ALA A 632 -13.21 10.17 -25.64
C ALA A 632 -14.56 9.49 -25.90
N VAL A 633 -15.63 10.26 -26.10
CA VAL A 633 -16.97 9.75 -26.44
C VAL A 633 -16.90 8.94 -27.73
N ALA A 634 -16.33 9.49 -28.81
CA ALA A 634 -16.22 8.78 -30.09
C ALA A 634 -15.38 7.50 -29.99
N LEU A 635 -14.27 7.54 -29.23
CA LEU A 635 -13.42 6.37 -29.00
C LEU A 635 -14.14 5.28 -28.18
N ALA A 636 -14.85 5.67 -27.12
CA ALA A 636 -15.61 4.75 -26.27
C ALA A 636 -16.81 4.15 -27.01
N GLU A 637 -17.56 4.93 -27.79
CA GLU A 637 -18.64 4.45 -28.66
C GLU A 637 -18.10 3.37 -29.63
N THR A 638 -16.96 3.63 -30.27
CA THR A 638 -16.33 2.66 -31.20
C THR A 638 -15.87 1.38 -30.48
N ALA A 639 -15.28 1.52 -29.29
CA ALA A 639 -14.86 0.38 -28.47
C ALA A 639 -16.03 -0.48 -28.01
N LEU A 640 -17.10 0.14 -27.53
CA LEU A 640 -18.32 -0.55 -27.10
C LEU A 640 -19.00 -1.27 -28.28
N GLN A 641 -19.07 -0.62 -29.45
CA GLN A 641 -19.60 -1.25 -30.66
C GLN A 641 -18.79 -2.48 -31.06
N LYS A 642 -17.45 -2.40 -30.99
CA LYS A 642 -16.56 -3.54 -31.26
C LYS A 642 -16.81 -4.72 -30.31
N LEU A 643 -17.16 -4.43 -29.06
CA LEU A 643 -17.51 -5.42 -28.03
C LEU A 643 -18.96 -5.92 -28.13
N GLY A 644 -19.73 -5.49 -29.13
CA GLY A 644 -21.13 -5.90 -29.33
C GLY A 644 -22.15 -5.15 -28.46
N VAL A 645 -21.74 -4.07 -27.80
CA VAL A 645 -22.65 -3.21 -27.03
C VAL A 645 -23.31 -2.21 -27.97
N SER A 646 -24.64 -2.27 -28.08
CA SER A 646 -25.41 -1.31 -28.87
C SER A 646 -25.52 0.02 -28.14
N VAL A 647 -24.63 0.96 -28.45
CA VAL A 647 -24.79 2.37 -28.05
C VAL A 647 -25.61 3.08 -29.13
N PRO A 648 -26.84 3.57 -28.84
CA PRO A 648 -27.65 4.18 -29.88
C PRO A 648 -26.96 5.48 -30.35
N PRO A 649 -26.63 5.58 -31.66
CA PRO A 649 -25.83 6.69 -32.17
C PRO A 649 -26.60 8.00 -32.01
N LYS A 650 -25.90 9.05 -31.56
CA LYS A 650 -26.43 10.43 -31.45
C LYS A 650 -27.68 10.57 -30.57
N THR A 651 -27.81 9.75 -29.53
CA THR A 651 -28.79 9.98 -28.46
C THR A 651 -28.49 11.27 -27.72
N ASP A 652 -29.46 12.18 -27.67
CA ASP A 652 -29.42 13.41 -26.87
C ASP A 652 -30.57 13.34 -25.85
N PRO A 653 -30.29 13.20 -24.54
CA PRO A 653 -28.97 13.29 -23.89
C PRO A 653 -28.09 12.04 -24.07
N LEU A 654 -26.79 12.18 -23.73
CA LEU A 654 -25.86 11.04 -23.63
C LEU A 654 -26.39 9.95 -22.68
N PRO A 655 -26.06 8.67 -22.92
CA PRO A 655 -26.37 7.60 -21.97
C PRO A 655 -25.77 7.88 -20.59
N VAL A 656 -26.45 7.41 -19.54
CA VAL A 656 -26.06 7.71 -18.15
C VAL A 656 -24.64 7.25 -17.82
N GLU A 657 -24.20 6.14 -18.41
CA GLU A 657 -22.85 5.60 -18.26
C GLU A 657 -21.78 6.54 -18.83
N PHE A 658 -22.09 7.23 -19.93
CA PHE A 658 -21.20 8.25 -20.50
C PHE A 658 -21.16 9.48 -19.60
N VAL A 659 -22.31 9.96 -19.15
CA VAL A 659 -22.41 11.11 -18.23
C VAL A 659 -21.62 10.81 -16.95
N ASP A 660 -21.87 9.67 -16.31
CA ASP A 660 -21.19 9.23 -15.10
C ASP A 660 -19.68 9.03 -15.32
N GLY A 661 -19.28 8.47 -16.46
CA GLY A 661 -17.87 8.31 -16.81
C GLY A 661 -17.14 9.64 -16.99
N LEU A 662 -17.83 10.68 -17.47
CA LEU A 662 -17.26 12.01 -17.68
C LEU A 662 -17.30 12.89 -16.42
N GLU A 663 -18.35 12.80 -15.60
CA GLU A 663 -18.53 13.63 -14.40
C GLU A 663 -17.79 13.07 -13.17
N LYS A 664 -17.72 11.74 -13.02
CA LYS A 664 -17.18 11.09 -11.82
C LYS A 664 -15.69 10.73 -11.95
N VAL A 665 -15.10 10.87 -13.13
CA VAL A 665 -13.67 10.55 -13.30
C VAL A 665 -12.81 11.49 -12.44
N VAL A 666 -11.94 10.89 -11.65
CA VAL A 666 -10.94 11.62 -10.86
C VAL A 666 -9.59 11.39 -11.50
N TRP A 667 -9.09 12.40 -12.22
CA TRP A 667 -7.74 12.37 -12.78
C TRP A 667 -6.79 13.16 -11.87
N ARG A 668 -6.11 12.43 -10.99
CA ARG A 668 -5.24 12.98 -9.93
C ARG A 668 -4.22 13.98 -10.48
N GLY A 669 -3.96 15.04 -9.72
CA GLY A 669 -3.01 16.09 -10.09
C GLY A 669 -3.46 16.99 -11.24
N ARG A 670 -4.77 17.07 -11.53
CA ARG A 670 -5.38 18.04 -12.46
C ARG A 670 -6.49 18.81 -11.76
N CYS A 671 -6.28 20.09 -11.54
CA CYS A 671 -7.24 20.99 -10.89
C CYS A 671 -7.85 20.37 -9.62
N GLU A 672 -7.01 19.71 -8.81
CA GLU A 672 -7.43 18.94 -7.64
C GLU A 672 -7.38 19.83 -6.39
N VAL A 673 -8.48 19.87 -5.62
CA VAL A 673 -8.57 20.64 -4.36
C VAL A 673 -8.60 19.67 -3.18
N LYS A 674 -7.73 19.88 -2.19
CA LYS A 674 -7.61 19.05 -1.00
C LYS A 674 -7.52 19.91 0.27
N PRO A 675 -8.57 19.97 1.10
CA PRO A 675 -8.51 20.63 2.40
C PRO A 675 -7.73 19.79 3.42
N GLU A 676 -6.89 20.42 4.24
CA GLU A 676 -6.13 19.84 5.34
C GLU A 676 -5.95 20.86 6.47
N GLY A 677 -6.77 20.76 7.52
CA GLY A 677 -6.74 21.71 8.65
C GLY A 677 -6.95 23.16 8.19
N LYS A 678 -5.96 24.03 8.45
CA LYS A 678 -5.95 25.46 8.07
C LYS A 678 -5.34 25.73 6.69
N VAL A 679 -5.09 24.69 5.88
CA VAL A 679 -4.57 24.82 4.52
C VAL A 679 -5.53 24.18 3.53
N THR A 680 -5.77 24.84 2.40
CA THR A 680 -6.41 24.23 1.24
C THR A 680 -5.41 24.12 0.10
N TRP A 681 -5.07 22.89 -0.25
CA TRP A 681 -4.13 22.56 -1.32
C TRP A 681 -4.84 22.53 -2.67
N HIS A 682 -4.30 23.24 -3.64
CA HIS A 682 -4.76 23.33 -5.02
C HIS A 682 -3.64 22.79 -5.90
N VAL A 683 -3.87 21.65 -6.53
CA VAL A 683 -2.80 20.82 -7.08
C VAL A 683 -3.02 20.61 -8.58
N ASP A 684 -2.06 21.04 -9.40
CA ASP A 684 -2.10 20.82 -10.85
C ASP A 684 -0.71 20.61 -11.46
N GLY A 685 -0.53 19.52 -12.20
CA GLY A 685 0.73 19.16 -12.88
C GLY A 685 1.01 19.92 -14.17
N ALA A 686 0.48 21.13 -14.36
CA ALA A 686 0.78 22.03 -15.47
C ALA A 686 2.28 22.34 -15.52
N HIS A 687 2.85 22.34 -16.73
CA HIS A 687 4.30 22.41 -16.92
C HIS A 687 4.72 23.07 -18.25
N THR A 688 3.77 23.69 -18.96
CA THR A 688 4.02 24.55 -20.11
C THR A 688 3.31 25.88 -19.91
N SER A 689 3.81 26.96 -20.53
CA SER A 689 3.25 28.31 -20.40
C SER A 689 1.71 28.33 -20.49
N ASP A 690 1.12 27.74 -21.53
CA ASP A 690 -0.35 27.77 -21.70
C ASP A 690 -1.11 26.95 -20.66
N SER A 691 -0.60 25.77 -20.27
CA SER A 691 -1.24 24.98 -19.20
C SER A 691 -1.15 25.67 -17.84
N LEU A 692 -0.05 26.39 -17.59
CA LEU A 692 0.15 27.13 -16.35
C LEU A 692 -0.78 28.33 -16.26
N LYS A 693 -1.06 29.03 -17.38
CA LYS A 693 -2.09 30.09 -17.42
C LYS A 693 -3.46 29.54 -17.07
N VAL A 694 -3.83 28.39 -17.62
CA VAL A 694 -5.13 27.76 -17.34
C VAL A 694 -5.23 27.33 -15.88
N ALA A 695 -4.21 26.64 -15.34
CA ALA A 695 -4.19 26.22 -13.94
C ALA A 695 -4.18 27.40 -12.98
N ALA A 696 -3.43 28.46 -13.28
CA ALA A 696 -3.39 29.69 -12.49
C ALA A 696 -4.74 30.43 -12.50
N LYS A 697 -5.42 30.48 -13.66
CA LYS A 697 -6.77 31.04 -13.76
C LYS A 697 -7.78 30.24 -12.94
N TRP A 698 -7.76 28.90 -13.08
CA TRP A 698 -8.59 28.00 -12.26
C TRP A 698 -8.36 28.24 -10.77
N PHE A 699 -7.10 28.28 -10.32
CA PHE A 699 -6.76 28.58 -8.94
C PHE A 699 -7.34 29.92 -8.47
N ASN A 700 -7.17 30.99 -9.26
CA ASN A 700 -7.68 32.32 -8.92
C ASN A 700 -9.21 32.36 -8.80
N GLU A 701 -9.92 31.58 -9.63
CA GLU A 701 -11.38 31.43 -9.56
C GLU A 701 -11.80 30.67 -8.30
N GLU A 702 -11.14 29.56 -7.96
CA GLU A 702 -11.43 28.74 -6.76
C GLU A 702 -11.24 29.51 -5.45
N ILE A 703 -10.25 30.41 -5.39
CA ILE A 703 -9.92 31.17 -4.17
C ILE A 703 -10.63 32.53 -4.09
N SER A 704 -11.46 32.88 -5.08
CA SER A 704 -12.04 34.23 -5.22
C SER A 704 -12.78 34.73 -3.97
N ASN A 705 -13.42 33.83 -3.22
CA ASN A 705 -14.18 34.13 -2.01
C ASN A 705 -13.56 33.53 -0.72
N ARG A 706 -12.26 33.18 -0.75
CA ARG A 706 -11.59 32.54 0.40
C ARG A 706 -10.54 33.48 1.00
N PRO A 707 -10.74 33.95 2.25
CA PRO A 707 -9.77 34.81 2.91
C PRO A 707 -8.58 34.01 3.46
N GLY A 708 -7.42 34.65 3.49
CA GLY A 708 -6.16 34.07 3.96
C GLY A 708 -5.01 34.20 2.96
N PRO A 709 -3.78 33.80 3.35
CA PRO A 709 -2.59 33.97 2.54
C PRO A 709 -2.55 33.00 1.36
N ARG A 710 -2.04 33.48 0.22
CA ARG A 710 -1.83 32.72 -1.01
C ARG A 710 -0.38 32.27 -1.10
N VAL A 711 -0.17 30.96 -1.23
CA VAL A 711 1.16 30.35 -1.26
C VAL A 711 1.34 29.62 -2.58
N MET A 712 2.41 29.89 -3.32
CA MET A 712 2.80 29.09 -4.48
C MET A 712 3.94 28.14 -4.10
N ILE A 713 3.82 26.88 -4.48
CA ILE A 713 4.91 25.90 -4.44
C ILE A 713 5.17 25.47 -5.88
N PHE A 714 6.34 25.81 -6.41
CA PHE A 714 6.66 25.63 -7.83
C PHE A 714 7.99 24.93 -8.06
N ASN A 715 8.01 24.02 -9.03
CA ASN A 715 9.26 23.48 -9.55
C ASN A 715 9.15 22.96 -11.00
N GLN A 716 10.18 23.25 -11.81
CA GLN A 716 10.51 22.53 -13.05
C GLN A 716 12.02 22.26 -13.14
N GLN A 717 12.41 20.98 -13.23
CA GLN A 717 13.82 20.61 -13.38
C GLN A 717 14.22 20.57 -14.87
N GLY A 718 15.44 21.02 -15.18
CA GLY A 718 16.08 20.76 -16.48
C GLY A 718 15.55 21.54 -17.69
N ARG A 719 14.75 22.61 -17.50
CA ARG A 719 14.33 23.54 -18.57
C ARG A 719 14.65 24.97 -18.15
N SER A 720 15.61 25.60 -18.81
CA SER A 720 16.00 26.99 -18.49
C SER A 720 14.92 28.00 -18.88
N GLU A 721 14.14 27.71 -19.91
CA GLU A 721 13.02 28.53 -20.41
C GLU A 721 11.82 28.52 -19.46
N ALA A 722 11.77 27.56 -18.51
CA ALA A 722 10.76 27.49 -17.47
C ALA A 722 10.68 28.78 -16.64
N VAL A 723 11.80 29.51 -16.54
CA VAL A 723 11.90 30.76 -15.79
C VAL A 723 10.93 31.80 -16.35
N ASP A 724 10.72 31.82 -17.66
CA ASP A 724 9.84 32.78 -18.32
C ASP A 724 8.35 32.42 -18.13
N PHE A 725 8.04 31.19 -17.75
CA PHE A 725 6.67 30.77 -17.49
C PHE A 725 6.10 31.40 -16.20
N LEU A 726 6.97 31.81 -15.26
CA LEU A 726 6.56 32.48 -14.03
C LEU A 726 5.79 33.77 -14.29
N GLU A 727 6.12 34.51 -15.36
CA GLU A 727 5.37 35.71 -15.76
C GLU A 727 3.93 35.39 -16.15
N SER A 728 3.70 34.22 -16.75
CA SER A 728 2.36 33.80 -17.15
C SER A 728 1.50 33.48 -15.94
N ILE A 729 2.08 32.88 -14.90
CA ILE A 729 1.41 32.60 -13.63
C ILE A 729 1.10 33.92 -12.90
N GLN A 730 2.10 34.79 -12.77
CA GLN A 730 1.95 36.08 -12.11
C GLN A 730 0.84 36.91 -12.76
N LYS A 731 0.84 37.04 -14.09
CA LYS A 731 -0.18 37.82 -14.83
C LYS A 731 -1.59 37.26 -14.67
N ALA A 732 -1.74 35.95 -14.50
CA ALA A 732 -3.05 35.30 -14.36
C ALA A 732 -3.67 35.48 -12.96
N ILE A 733 -2.84 35.76 -11.94
CA ILE A 733 -3.25 35.78 -10.53
C ILE A 733 -3.16 37.17 -9.90
N LYS A 734 -2.25 38.01 -10.39
CA LYS A 734 -1.98 39.33 -9.81
C LYS A 734 -3.26 40.16 -9.70
N ARG A 735 -3.47 40.70 -8.50
CA ARG A 735 -4.58 41.61 -8.17
C ARG A 735 -4.01 43.02 -8.02
N GLU A 736 -4.84 44.03 -8.23
CA GLU A 736 -4.42 45.42 -8.08
C GLU A 736 -4.01 45.70 -6.61
N GLY A 737 -2.83 46.28 -6.42
CA GLY A 737 -2.31 46.62 -5.09
C GLY A 737 -1.89 45.44 -4.20
N GLN A 738 -1.83 44.21 -4.71
CA GLN A 738 -1.43 43.02 -3.96
C GLN A 738 -0.44 42.16 -4.76
N PRO A 739 0.43 41.39 -4.09
CA PRO A 739 1.25 40.39 -4.78
C PRO A 739 0.35 39.34 -5.44
N ALA A 740 0.86 38.60 -6.43
CA ALA A 740 0.17 37.44 -6.97
C ALA A 740 0.08 36.32 -5.93
N PHE A 741 1.18 36.12 -5.19
CA PHE A 741 1.23 35.23 -4.02
C PHE A 741 1.93 35.92 -2.88
N ASP A 742 1.37 35.83 -1.67
CA ASP A 742 1.98 36.35 -0.45
C ASP A 742 3.30 35.61 -0.15
N HIS A 743 3.35 34.32 -0.48
CA HIS A 743 4.57 33.51 -0.43
C HIS A 743 4.80 32.74 -1.74
N ALA A 744 6.02 32.81 -2.28
CA ALA A 744 6.45 31.99 -3.43
C ALA A 744 7.61 31.09 -3.04
N ILE A 745 7.36 29.78 -3.07
CA ILE A 745 8.28 28.73 -2.64
C ILE A 745 8.76 27.95 -3.86
N PHE A 746 10.09 27.89 -4.02
CA PHE A 746 10.75 27.10 -5.06
C PHE A 746 11.53 25.97 -4.42
N CYS A 747 11.19 24.72 -4.75
CA CYS A 747 11.83 23.55 -4.17
C CYS A 747 12.33 22.56 -5.20
N THR A 748 13.19 21.62 -4.80
CA THR A 748 13.56 20.48 -5.66
C THR A 748 12.44 19.43 -5.69
N ASN A 749 12.58 18.40 -6.52
CA ASN A 749 11.67 17.25 -6.50
C ASN A 749 12.03 16.20 -5.43
N VAL A 750 13.02 16.45 -4.57
CA VAL A 750 13.37 15.57 -3.46
C VAL A 750 12.20 15.54 -2.48
N THR A 751 11.66 14.35 -2.20
CA THR A 751 10.41 14.20 -1.44
C THR A 751 10.63 14.46 0.06
N TYR A 752 11.58 13.76 0.67
CA TYR A 752 11.86 13.81 2.10
C TYR A 752 13.31 14.19 2.38
N ALA A 753 13.56 14.93 3.46
CA ALA A 753 14.91 15.37 3.84
C ALA A 753 15.81 14.19 4.29
N ALA A 754 15.25 13.24 5.03
CA ALA A 754 16.00 12.12 5.61
C ALA A 754 16.24 10.96 4.63
N THR A 755 15.28 10.67 3.75
CA THR A 755 15.29 9.47 2.89
C THR A 755 15.46 9.79 1.40
N GLY A 756 15.48 11.06 1.01
CA GLY A 756 15.65 11.49 -0.37
C GLY A 756 14.38 11.33 -1.21
N TYR A 757 14.52 10.74 -2.40
CA TYR A 757 13.39 10.45 -3.29
C TYR A 757 12.64 9.19 -2.84
N LYS A 758 11.30 9.21 -2.95
CA LYS A 758 10.55 7.94 -3.02
C LYS A 758 11.09 7.11 -4.21
N ARG A 759 11.17 5.79 -4.08
CA ARG A 759 11.77 4.90 -5.11
C ARG A 759 11.11 5.07 -6.48
N ASP A 760 9.80 5.29 -6.52
CA ASP A 760 9.03 5.58 -7.74
C ASP A 760 9.43 6.89 -8.43
N PHE A 761 9.98 7.86 -7.69
CA PHE A 761 10.33 9.19 -8.19
C PHE A 761 11.79 9.36 -8.56
N VAL A 762 12.62 8.31 -8.43
CA VAL A 762 14.00 8.34 -8.89
C VAL A 762 14.03 8.71 -10.37
N ASN A 763 14.74 9.78 -10.70
CA ASN A 763 14.90 10.22 -12.08
C ASN A 763 16.38 10.51 -12.36
N ARG A 764 17.03 9.61 -13.12
CA ARG A 764 18.46 9.70 -13.46
C ARG A 764 18.76 10.56 -14.70
N GLN A 765 17.75 11.24 -15.24
CA GLN A 765 17.85 12.02 -16.48
C GLN A 765 18.19 13.50 -16.26
N PHE A 766 18.39 13.93 -15.01
CA PHE A 766 18.78 15.29 -14.68
C PHE A 766 20.19 15.32 -14.11
N ASP A 767 20.86 16.47 -14.23
CA ASP A 767 22.19 16.70 -13.66
C ASP A 767 22.11 16.71 -12.12
N PRO A 768 22.75 15.76 -11.40
CA PRO A 768 22.76 15.75 -9.94
C PRO A 768 23.34 17.03 -9.34
N ALA A 769 24.35 17.62 -9.98
CA ALA A 769 25.01 18.82 -9.46
C ALA A 769 24.09 20.06 -9.53
N ASP A 770 23.18 20.12 -10.51
CA ASP A 770 22.18 21.18 -10.65
C ASP A 770 21.14 21.10 -9.52
N ILE A 771 20.75 19.87 -9.13
CA ILE A 771 19.82 19.59 -8.04
C ILE A 771 20.45 19.91 -6.68
N ASP A 772 21.66 19.41 -6.42
CA ASP A 772 22.36 19.61 -5.14
C ASP A 772 22.61 21.09 -4.85
N LYS A 773 22.93 21.88 -5.90
CA LYS A 773 23.11 23.33 -5.79
C LYS A 773 21.81 24.13 -5.87
N MET A 774 20.67 23.47 -6.10
CA MET A 774 19.36 24.10 -6.31
C MET A 774 19.39 25.23 -7.34
N THR A 775 20.22 25.09 -8.38
CA THR A 775 20.57 26.22 -9.28
C THR A 775 19.32 26.73 -10.00
N MET A 776 18.45 25.83 -10.46
CA MET A 776 17.17 26.19 -11.07
C MET A 776 16.23 26.89 -10.07
N GLN A 777 16.13 26.40 -8.83
CA GLN A 777 15.25 27.00 -7.81
C GLN A 777 15.72 28.42 -7.44
N HIS A 778 17.03 28.64 -7.34
CA HIS A 778 17.58 29.98 -7.16
C HIS A 778 17.32 30.91 -8.34
N ARG A 779 17.33 30.40 -9.58
CA ARG A 779 16.93 31.18 -10.76
C ARG A 779 15.46 31.55 -10.74
N PHE A 780 14.57 30.61 -10.36
CA PHE A 780 13.15 30.90 -10.20
C PHE A 780 12.91 31.97 -9.13
N ALA A 781 13.56 31.83 -7.96
CA ALA A 781 13.48 32.82 -6.89
C ALA A 781 13.91 34.21 -7.35
N LYS A 782 15.07 34.32 -8.02
CA LYS A 782 15.56 35.60 -8.57
C LYS A 782 14.58 36.22 -9.57
N LYS A 783 14.00 35.40 -10.46
CA LYS A 783 13.00 35.88 -11.42
C LYS A 783 11.74 36.33 -10.70
N TRP A 784 11.21 35.56 -9.75
CA TRP A 784 10.00 35.91 -9.02
C TRP A 784 10.15 37.23 -8.26
N SER A 785 11.24 37.41 -7.52
CA SER A 785 11.54 38.67 -6.81
C SER A 785 11.61 39.89 -7.75
N SER A 786 11.92 39.70 -9.03
CA SER A 786 11.93 40.78 -10.02
C SER A 786 10.54 41.14 -10.57
N ILE A 787 9.62 40.18 -10.66
CA ILE A 787 8.29 40.37 -11.27
C ILE A 787 7.18 40.57 -10.22
N ASP A 788 7.44 40.19 -8.96
CA ASP A 788 6.52 40.32 -7.83
C ASP A 788 7.30 40.64 -6.54
N PRO A 789 7.82 41.87 -6.38
CA PRO A 789 8.74 42.24 -5.31
C PRO A 789 8.10 42.23 -3.90
N ASP A 790 6.77 42.32 -3.83
CA ASP A 790 6.01 42.31 -2.58
C ASP A 790 5.78 40.89 -2.03
N SER A 791 6.18 39.85 -2.78
CA SER A 791 6.05 38.45 -2.40
C SER A 791 7.20 38.00 -1.50
N THR A 792 6.90 37.22 -0.45
CA THR A 792 7.93 36.54 0.34
C THR A 792 8.46 35.33 -0.42
N VAL A 793 9.70 35.41 -0.92
CA VAL A 793 10.32 34.33 -1.70
C VAL A 793 11.14 33.38 -0.82
N LYS A 794 10.93 32.07 -0.99
CA LYS A 794 11.68 31.00 -0.30
C LYS A 794 12.24 29.99 -1.29
N VAL A 795 13.46 29.53 -1.05
CA VAL A 795 14.04 28.36 -1.70
C VAL A 795 14.17 27.26 -0.67
N MET A 796 13.62 26.07 -0.96
CA MET A 796 13.61 24.96 -0.01
C MET A 796 14.19 23.69 -0.63
N PRO A 797 14.92 22.88 0.15
CA PRO A 797 15.62 21.72 -0.39
C PRO A 797 14.69 20.57 -0.76
N THR A 798 13.51 20.46 -0.15
CA THR A 798 12.57 19.35 -0.38
C THR A 798 11.12 19.80 -0.47
N ILE A 799 10.28 18.92 -1.02
CA ILE A 799 8.82 19.09 -1.06
C ILE A 799 8.26 19.12 0.36
N GLY A 800 8.73 18.23 1.25
CA GLY A 800 8.31 18.18 2.66
C GLY A 800 8.47 19.52 3.38
N HIS A 801 9.66 20.15 3.29
CA HIS A 801 9.88 21.47 3.91
C HIS A 801 8.91 22.54 3.38
N SER A 802 8.58 22.49 2.08
CA SER A 802 7.66 23.45 1.46
C SER A 802 6.23 23.27 1.96
N ILE A 803 5.80 22.02 2.16
CA ILE A 803 4.50 21.68 2.72
C ILE A 803 4.42 22.11 4.19
N ASP A 804 5.44 21.79 4.98
CA ASP A 804 5.46 22.11 6.41
C ASP A 804 5.47 23.62 6.65
N TYR A 805 6.17 24.38 5.80
CA TYR A 805 6.11 25.85 5.85
C TYR A 805 4.70 26.39 5.59
N ALA A 806 3.99 25.85 4.59
CA ALA A 806 2.62 26.28 4.33
C ALA A 806 1.64 25.85 5.44
N ARG A 807 1.88 24.72 6.12
CA ARG A 807 1.13 24.31 7.33
C ARG A 807 1.37 25.27 8.50
N GLN A 808 2.61 25.65 8.75
CA GLN A 808 2.98 26.62 9.79
C GLN A 808 2.31 27.99 9.58
N LEU A 809 2.18 28.44 8.34
CA LEU A 809 1.43 29.68 8.03
C LEU A 809 -0.05 29.59 8.45
N GLY A 810 -0.62 28.39 8.53
CA GLY A 810 -2.00 28.16 8.94
C GLY A 810 -2.24 28.18 10.46
N GLU A 811 -1.23 27.87 11.28
CA GLU A 811 -1.37 27.68 12.74
C GLU A 811 -1.76 28.97 13.49
N GLY A 812 -1.53 30.14 12.89
CA GLY A 812 -1.86 31.45 13.48
C GLY A 812 -3.06 32.18 12.84
N LEU A 813 -3.80 31.55 11.92
CA LEU A 813 -4.86 32.24 11.18
C LEU A 813 -6.18 32.33 11.95
N PRO A 814 -6.89 33.49 11.90
CA PRO A 814 -8.22 33.66 12.48
C PRO A 814 -9.24 32.61 12.02
N GLU A 815 -10.33 32.47 12.76
CA GLU A 815 -11.45 31.62 12.37
C GLU A 815 -12.08 32.12 11.05
N GLY A 816 -12.34 31.20 10.10
CA GLY A 816 -12.79 31.54 8.74
C GLY A 816 -11.68 31.79 7.72
N GLU A 817 -10.43 31.99 8.14
CA GLU A 817 -9.27 32.10 7.25
C GLU A 817 -8.51 30.79 7.08
N SER A 818 -7.97 30.56 5.87
CA SER A 818 -7.11 29.42 5.57
C SER A 818 -6.09 29.76 4.48
N VAL A 819 -4.91 29.11 4.56
CA VAL A 819 -3.87 29.21 3.54
C VAL A 819 -4.39 28.62 2.23
N GLN A 820 -4.31 29.36 1.13
CA GLN A 820 -4.62 28.86 -0.21
C GLN A 820 -3.30 28.50 -0.91
N ALA A 821 -2.91 27.23 -0.85
CA ALA A 821 -1.63 26.75 -1.37
C ALA A 821 -1.79 26.17 -2.78
N PHE A 822 -1.07 26.71 -3.76
CA PHE A 822 -1.04 26.26 -5.15
C PHE A 822 0.25 25.51 -5.47
N ILE A 823 0.14 24.21 -5.73
CA ILE A 823 1.27 23.34 -6.07
C ILE A 823 1.24 23.05 -7.58
N THR A 824 2.24 23.54 -8.31
CA THR A 824 2.31 23.36 -9.78
C THR A 824 3.73 23.37 -10.35
N GLY A 825 3.87 23.23 -11.66
CA GLY A 825 5.13 23.30 -12.39
C GLY A 825 5.58 21.95 -12.92
N SER A 826 5.31 20.85 -12.23
CA SER A 826 5.61 19.52 -12.78
C SER A 826 4.75 18.44 -12.15
N LEU A 827 4.56 17.34 -12.89
CA LEU A 827 3.93 16.13 -12.37
C LEU A 827 4.76 15.47 -11.25
N HIS A 828 6.09 15.63 -11.26
CA HIS A 828 6.95 15.09 -10.22
C HIS A 828 6.77 15.81 -8.88
N LEU A 829 6.72 17.16 -8.89
CA LEU A 829 6.43 17.93 -7.68
C LEU A 829 5.04 17.61 -7.14
N VAL A 830 4.03 17.61 -8.01
CA VAL A 830 2.65 17.28 -7.64
C VAL A 830 2.55 15.87 -7.08
N GLY A 831 3.23 14.90 -7.70
CA GLY A 831 3.30 13.51 -7.24
C GLY A 831 3.91 13.37 -5.86
N GLY A 832 5.08 13.98 -5.65
CA GLY A 832 5.75 13.99 -4.34
C GLY A 832 4.91 14.69 -3.26
N ALA A 833 4.25 15.79 -3.61
CA ALA A 833 3.38 16.52 -2.68
C ALA A 833 2.16 15.68 -2.29
N LEU A 834 1.45 15.10 -3.26
CA LEU A 834 0.32 14.21 -2.98
C LEU A 834 0.74 12.98 -2.17
N GLY A 835 1.92 12.42 -2.43
CA GLY A 835 2.51 11.35 -1.61
C GLY A 835 2.58 11.72 -0.12
N ILE A 836 3.03 12.93 0.19
CA ILE A 836 3.12 13.46 1.56
C ILE A 836 1.73 13.77 2.14
N LEU A 837 0.89 14.50 1.38
CA LEU A 837 -0.45 14.93 1.82
C LEU A 837 -1.40 13.76 2.09
N GLU A 838 -1.15 12.61 1.48
CA GLU A 838 -2.00 11.42 1.62
C GLU A 838 -1.39 10.34 2.49
N LYS A 839 -0.15 10.54 2.95
CA LYS A 839 0.65 9.49 3.61
C LYS A 839 0.69 8.22 2.73
N ALA A 840 0.72 8.42 1.40
CA ALA A 840 0.54 7.38 0.38
C ALA A 840 1.81 6.53 0.12
N ASP A 841 2.64 6.35 1.14
CA ASP A 841 3.49 5.16 1.24
C ASP A 841 2.66 3.90 1.60
N ALA A 842 1.33 4.03 1.65
CA ALA A 842 0.33 3.03 2.04
C ALA A 842 -0.80 2.83 0.99
N LEU A 843 -0.48 2.68 -0.29
CA LEU A 843 -1.44 2.29 -1.34
C LEU A 843 -1.00 1.02 -2.06
#